data_AF-A0A1B2CTB9-F1
#
_entry.id   AF-A0A1B2CTB9-F1
#
_cell.length_a   1.000
_cell.length_b   1.000
_cell.length_c   1.000
_cell.angle_alpha   90.00
_cell.angle_beta   90.00
_cell.angle_gamma   90.00
#
_symmetry.space_group_name_H-M   'P 1'
#
loop_
_entity.id
_entity.type
_entity.pdbx_description
1 polymer ?
#
loop_
_entity_poly.entity_id
_entity_poly.type
_entity_poly.pdbx_seq_one_letter_code
_entity_poly.pdbx_strand_id
1 'polypeptide(L)'
;MFALPVRKFHEPYYERKPSHAKKINGVYQTLTTAGMEVEDGIRKAKELLKENVNPELMRRALGIYLIHSRDAQRRKIVVPPLMSHVSFLSNRSIPPQTVSTTAGPTVVAGEVVTADTFQGPALLSYWREDYDLNDFHYYWHMMFPGTTVNVGGENIKLMDRPGEHFLQIVSQMVARYETEGLCWNLPLVRPWNQYDDILEHGYVPVPGLIEYYGGYPPFSSWYSVRNPDIPDLPQVDVSRKQMETWRDNIYEAIKNGYFWGKKQGTNAERTPLPLTPDNCMDLVGSVVDAEYLTLPPSPDGLSVDGDLYGNLHNYGHGNFAEISYQNYPTKAAQYGLMISNFGALRDPCFWPWHKHIQYFRRLASAKFPQDITAHRAHVRLSSLVICPQRKSTSISREDGITAFLGPPALNLLESKAKIGHEPYQWSVDIQSTRSSPPSEDSPQALTLRLFIAAGDLVNDYHSWIEMDRVTVHLTSKSTLTKVRLDTDSSIARKMGSYSELDPKSTSPWDRCRWPQHMMLPVGKVEGMPFVAFCMATDDTTAPRTRVPNSNTFEAIQSDQRLSDPLGMGYPFNRAWVQDVMDNAGKASIRQIISDAQTYPFMTTTTFRIFRATKMFQDSILNPYIPPASVTWFNTIKDYFLESDKTCMLYAYGYDLGNYDHVRLHSGAILDATSSKRMPLQMSPWSQENPDPNHPLWTPEMCDTFRAWMLNGCPKGTDSA
;
A
#
# COMPACT_ATOMS: atom_id res chain seq x y z
N MET A 1 6.10 -18.57 -13.12
CA MET A 1 6.07 -17.35 -13.94
C MET A 1 6.69 -16.16 -13.21
N PHE A 2 6.26 -15.84 -11.98
CA PHE A 2 6.83 -14.75 -11.19
C PHE A 2 8.32 -14.91 -10.80
N ALA A 3 8.84 -16.14 -10.80
CA ALA A 3 10.25 -16.43 -10.58
C ALA A 3 11.14 -16.35 -11.85
N LEU A 4 10.59 -16.00 -13.02
CA LEU A 4 11.38 -16.01 -14.27
C LEU A 4 12.31 -14.79 -14.36
N PRO A 5 13.62 -14.99 -14.60
CA PRO A 5 14.58 -13.91 -14.79
C PRO A 5 14.46 -13.29 -16.18
N VAL A 6 14.71 -11.97 -16.27
CA VAL A 6 14.94 -11.30 -17.55
C VAL A 6 16.32 -11.73 -18.08
N ARG A 7 16.35 -12.15 -19.34
CA ARG A 7 17.58 -12.54 -20.07
C ARG A 7 17.94 -11.50 -21.13
N LYS A 8 19.21 -11.41 -21.51
CA LYS A 8 19.75 -10.40 -22.47
C LYS A 8 19.03 -10.32 -23.82
N PHE A 9 18.41 -11.41 -24.30
CA PHE A 9 17.70 -11.41 -25.57
C PHE A 9 16.29 -10.82 -25.49
N HIS A 10 15.73 -10.62 -24.29
CA HIS A 10 14.41 -10.01 -24.16
C HIS A 10 14.50 -8.53 -24.50
N GLU A 11 13.47 -8.02 -25.16
CA GLU A 11 13.31 -6.59 -25.31
C GLU A 11 13.27 -5.92 -23.91
N PRO A 12 14.05 -4.85 -23.67
CA PRO A 12 14.01 -4.14 -22.39
C PRO A 12 12.61 -3.64 -22.06
N TYR A 13 12.23 -3.73 -20.79
CA TYR A 13 10.97 -3.23 -20.29
C TYR A 13 11.17 -2.41 -19.01
N TYR A 14 10.57 -1.22 -18.99
CA TYR A 14 10.64 -0.25 -17.91
C TYR A 14 9.22 0.20 -17.57
N GLU A 15 8.76 -0.11 -16.36
CA GLU A 15 7.36 0.03 -15.95
C GLU A 15 6.87 1.48 -16.00
N ARG A 16 7.71 2.43 -15.57
CA ARG A 16 7.36 3.86 -15.55
C ARG A 16 7.65 4.61 -16.85
N LYS A 17 8.09 3.92 -17.91
CA LYS A 17 8.23 4.55 -19.22
C LYS A 17 6.85 4.57 -19.91
N PRO A 18 6.25 5.74 -20.21
CA PRO A 18 4.88 5.79 -20.72
C PRO A 18 4.66 5.05 -22.05
N SER A 19 5.70 4.95 -22.88
CA SER A 19 5.66 4.13 -24.09
C SER A 19 5.49 2.63 -23.82
N HIS A 20 5.97 2.15 -22.67
CA HIS A 20 5.87 0.75 -22.27
C HIS A 20 4.56 0.44 -21.55
N ALA A 21 3.88 1.43 -20.98
CA ALA A 21 2.56 1.26 -20.40
C ALA A 21 1.56 0.65 -21.40
N LYS A 22 1.61 1.08 -22.67
CA LYS A 22 0.81 0.49 -23.75
C LYS A 22 1.07 -1.01 -23.96
N LYS A 23 2.30 -1.47 -23.71
CA LYS A 23 2.66 -2.90 -23.81
C LYS A 23 2.00 -3.72 -22.70
N ILE A 24 1.91 -3.18 -21.49
CA ILE A 24 1.19 -3.83 -20.37
C ILE A 24 -0.26 -4.06 -20.77
N ASN A 25 -0.91 -3.01 -21.30
CA ASN A 25 -2.31 -3.09 -21.72
C ASN A 25 -2.52 -4.17 -22.78
N GLY A 26 -1.64 -4.26 -23.78
CA GLY A 26 -1.73 -5.28 -24.83
C GLY A 26 -1.59 -6.71 -24.28
N VAL A 27 -0.62 -6.94 -23.38
CA VAL A 27 -0.46 -8.25 -22.74
C VAL A 27 -1.67 -8.57 -21.87
N TYR A 28 -2.08 -7.65 -21.01
CA TYR A 28 -3.25 -7.83 -20.14
C TYR A 28 -4.51 -8.15 -20.94
N GLN A 29 -4.79 -7.38 -22.00
CA GLN A 29 -5.93 -7.62 -22.88
C GLN A 29 -5.89 -9.03 -23.46
N THR A 30 -4.71 -9.45 -23.94
CA THR A 30 -4.51 -10.81 -24.47
C THR A 30 -4.80 -11.90 -23.43
N LEU A 31 -4.42 -11.69 -22.17
CA LEU A 31 -4.72 -12.62 -21.07
C LEU A 31 -6.23 -12.67 -20.78
N THR A 32 -6.89 -11.51 -20.72
CA THR A 32 -8.33 -11.42 -20.45
C THR A 32 -9.20 -11.99 -21.57
N THR A 33 -8.77 -11.89 -22.82
CA THR A 33 -9.53 -12.40 -23.97
C THR A 33 -9.25 -13.87 -24.26
N ALA A 34 -8.33 -14.51 -23.53
CA ALA A 34 -7.97 -15.92 -23.74
C ALA A 34 -9.08 -16.89 -23.32
N GLY A 35 -9.91 -16.51 -22.35
CA GLY A 35 -10.99 -17.32 -21.82
C GLY A 35 -11.57 -16.74 -20.53
N MET A 36 -12.59 -17.40 -19.97
CA MET A 36 -13.26 -16.95 -18.74
C MET A 36 -12.58 -17.46 -17.47
N GLU A 37 -11.91 -18.61 -17.54
CA GLU A 37 -11.25 -19.25 -16.41
C GLU A 37 -9.81 -18.74 -16.26
N VAL A 38 -9.29 -18.70 -15.03
CA VAL A 38 -7.94 -18.23 -14.76
C VAL A 38 -6.86 -19.07 -15.46
N GLU A 39 -7.13 -20.35 -15.69
CA GLU A 39 -6.24 -21.28 -16.40
C GLU A 39 -6.02 -20.86 -17.86
N ASP A 40 -7.02 -20.25 -18.51
CA ASP A 40 -6.89 -19.80 -19.91
C ASP A 40 -5.92 -18.63 -20.01
N GLY A 41 -6.05 -17.66 -19.10
CA GLY A 41 -5.08 -16.56 -18.97
C GLY A 41 -3.68 -17.07 -18.62
N ILE A 42 -3.56 -18.03 -17.70
CA ILE A 42 -2.27 -18.63 -17.34
C ILE A 42 -1.64 -19.39 -18.52
N ARG A 43 -2.43 -20.15 -19.28
CA ARG A 43 -1.96 -20.86 -20.48
C ARG A 43 -1.45 -19.86 -21.50
N LYS A 44 -2.19 -18.77 -21.71
CA LYS A 44 -1.77 -17.71 -22.63
C LYS A 44 -0.51 -16.99 -22.17
N ALA A 45 -0.37 -16.74 -20.88
CA ALA A 45 0.86 -16.19 -20.31
C ALA A 45 2.07 -17.10 -20.57
N LYS A 46 1.91 -18.42 -20.43
CA LYS A 46 2.96 -19.41 -20.74
C LYS A 46 3.35 -19.40 -22.23
N GLU A 47 2.39 -19.23 -23.14
CA GLU A 47 2.66 -19.09 -24.59
C GLU A 47 3.48 -17.83 -24.87
N LEU A 48 3.02 -16.67 -24.38
CA LEU A 48 3.71 -15.39 -24.59
C LEU A 48 5.15 -15.38 -24.03
N LEU A 49 5.37 -16.06 -22.90
CA LEU A 49 6.73 -16.24 -22.36
C LEU A 49 7.63 -17.11 -23.26
N LYS A 50 7.07 -18.11 -23.96
CA LYS A 50 7.81 -18.89 -24.97
C LYS A 50 8.11 -18.07 -26.22
N GLU A 51 7.28 -17.08 -26.52
CA GLU A 51 7.49 -16.07 -27.57
C GLU A 51 8.45 -14.95 -27.15
N ASN A 52 9.16 -15.11 -26.04
CA ASN A 52 10.15 -14.15 -25.51
C ASN A 52 9.56 -12.79 -25.08
N VAL A 53 8.29 -12.74 -24.68
CA VAL A 53 7.78 -11.56 -23.95
C VAL A 53 8.57 -11.37 -22.66
N ASN A 54 8.96 -10.13 -22.38
CA ASN A 54 9.77 -9.80 -21.21
C ASN A 54 9.10 -10.31 -19.90
N PRO A 55 9.81 -11.08 -19.05
CA PRO A 55 9.26 -11.61 -17.81
C PRO A 55 8.77 -10.56 -16.80
N GLU A 56 9.36 -9.37 -16.76
CA GLU A 56 8.91 -8.25 -15.91
C GLU A 56 7.56 -7.71 -16.40
N LEU A 57 7.44 -7.48 -17.70
CA LEU A 57 6.17 -7.11 -18.35
C LEU A 57 5.08 -8.15 -18.07
N MET A 58 5.41 -9.44 -18.21
CA MET A 58 4.48 -10.53 -17.91
C MET A 58 4.08 -10.57 -16.44
N ARG A 59 5.02 -10.42 -15.50
CA ARG A 59 4.71 -10.36 -14.06
C ARG A 59 3.71 -9.26 -13.74
N ARG A 60 3.93 -8.08 -14.33
CA ARG A 60 3.04 -6.94 -14.13
C ARG A 60 1.65 -7.19 -14.71
N ALA A 61 1.57 -7.58 -15.98
CA ALA A 61 0.31 -7.84 -16.65
C ALA A 61 -0.48 -8.98 -16.01
N LEU A 62 0.20 -10.08 -15.64
CA LEU A 62 -0.42 -11.22 -14.97
C LEU A 62 -0.87 -10.87 -13.55
N GLY A 63 -0.12 -10.05 -12.82
CA GLY A 63 -0.52 -9.56 -11.50
C GLY A 63 -1.85 -8.78 -11.57
N ILE A 64 -1.95 -7.84 -12.50
CA ILE A 64 -3.19 -7.08 -12.76
C ILE A 64 -4.31 -8.04 -13.20
N TYR A 65 -4.04 -8.99 -14.09
CA TYR A 65 -5.01 -10.01 -14.52
C TYR A 65 -5.59 -10.81 -13.34
N LEU A 66 -4.74 -11.31 -12.45
CA LEU A 66 -5.19 -12.11 -11.31
C LEU A 66 -6.02 -11.29 -10.32
N ILE A 67 -5.69 -10.01 -10.11
CA ILE A 67 -6.47 -9.14 -9.21
C ILE A 67 -7.86 -8.85 -9.77
N HIS A 68 -7.96 -8.60 -11.08
CA HIS A 68 -9.19 -8.13 -11.71
C HIS A 68 -10.01 -9.25 -12.38
N SER A 69 -9.53 -10.50 -12.36
CA SER A 69 -10.26 -11.66 -12.86
C SER A 69 -11.36 -12.09 -11.88
N ARG A 70 -12.62 -12.17 -12.35
CA ARG A 70 -13.75 -12.69 -11.54
C ARG A 70 -13.50 -14.10 -11.05
N ASP A 71 -12.98 -14.95 -11.92
CA ASP A 71 -12.72 -16.34 -11.59
C ASP A 71 -11.64 -16.44 -10.50
N ALA A 72 -10.54 -15.68 -10.65
CA ALA A 72 -9.49 -15.62 -9.65
C ALA A 72 -10.02 -15.11 -8.30
N GLN A 73 -10.84 -14.05 -8.28
CA GLN A 73 -11.46 -13.53 -7.05
C GLN A 73 -12.40 -14.55 -6.39
N ARG A 74 -13.32 -15.15 -7.16
CA ARG A 74 -14.27 -16.16 -6.67
C ARG A 74 -13.54 -17.36 -6.06
N ARG A 75 -12.47 -17.79 -6.71
CA ARG A 75 -11.63 -18.90 -6.26
C ARG A 75 -10.59 -18.48 -5.22
N LYS A 76 -10.47 -17.21 -4.85
CA LYS A 76 -9.44 -16.70 -3.93
C LYS A 76 -8.01 -17.03 -4.38
N ILE A 77 -7.73 -16.88 -5.67
CA ILE A 77 -6.39 -16.98 -6.23
C ILE A 77 -5.73 -15.61 -6.13
N VAL A 78 -4.71 -15.52 -5.30
CA VAL A 78 -3.99 -14.28 -5.04
C VAL A 78 -2.71 -14.18 -5.87
N VAL A 79 -2.30 -12.95 -6.17
CA VAL A 79 -0.98 -12.70 -6.75
C VAL A 79 0.09 -13.19 -5.77
N PRO A 80 1.16 -13.85 -6.24
CA PRO A 80 2.25 -14.24 -5.35
C PRO A 80 2.84 -13.06 -4.55
N PRO A 81 3.34 -13.32 -3.32
CA PRO A 81 4.04 -12.32 -2.53
C PRO A 81 5.35 -11.87 -3.20
N LEU A 82 5.82 -10.67 -2.90
CA LEU A 82 7.04 -10.13 -3.51
C LEU A 82 8.26 -11.06 -3.28
N MET A 83 8.33 -11.75 -2.15
CA MET A 83 9.38 -12.74 -1.85
C MET A 83 9.45 -13.93 -2.84
N SER A 84 8.37 -14.17 -3.60
CA SER A 84 8.29 -15.23 -4.61
C SER A 84 8.80 -14.78 -5.98
N HIS A 85 9.21 -13.50 -6.10
CA HIS A 85 9.77 -12.95 -7.32
C HIS A 85 11.25 -13.27 -7.43
N VAL A 86 11.75 -13.31 -8.67
CA VAL A 86 13.14 -13.67 -8.96
C VAL A 86 14.16 -12.85 -8.18
N SER A 87 13.94 -11.55 -7.99
CA SER A 87 14.86 -10.65 -7.28
C SER A 87 15.09 -11.06 -5.81
N PHE A 88 14.10 -11.70 -5.18
CA PHE A 88 14.22 -12.20 -3.80
C PHE A 88 14.77 -13.62 -3.74
N LEU A 89 14.40 -14.47 -4.71
CA LEU A 89 14.90 -15.84 -4.79
C LEU A 89 16.40 -15.89 -5.03
N SER A 90 16.92 -15.01 -5.88
CA SER A 90 18.37 -14.86 -6.11
C SER A 90 19.11 -14.44 -4.83
N ASN A 91 18.48 -13.61 -3.99
CA ASN A 91 19.10 -13.03 -2.81
C ASN A 91 19.13 -13.95 -1.58
N ARG A 92 18.30 -15.01 -1.55
CA ARG A 92 18.33 -16.04 -0.49
C ARG A 92 19.67 -16.80 -0.41
N SER A 93 20.48 -16.72 -1.46
CA SER A 93 21.77 -17.41 -1.59
C SER A 93 22.93 -16.70 -0.91
N ILE A 94 22.75 -15.46 -0.45
CA ILE A 94 23.82 -14.68 0.18
C ILE A 94 23.89 -15.08 1.66
N PRO A 95 24.99 -15.71 2.13
CA PRO A 95 25.12 -16.06 3.54
C PRO A 95 25.03 -14.79 4.39
N PRO A 96 24.29 -14.80 5.52
CA PRO A 96 24.39 -13.73 6.49
C PRO A 96 25.85 -13.73 6.96
N GLN A 97 26.58 -12.66 6.69
CA GLN A 97 28.02 -12.51 6.93
C GLN A 97 28.94 -13.17 5.89
N THR A 98 29.09 -12.51 4.73
CA THR A 98 30.45 -12.32 4.23
C THR A 98 31.05 -11.15 5.00
N VAL A 99 31.66 -11.44 6.16
CA VAL A 99 32.70 -10.55 6.71
C VAL A 99 33.80 -10.57 5.66
N SER A 100 33.78 -9.59 4.76
CA SER A 100 34.88 -9.44 3.82
C SER A 100 36.13 -9.16 4.64
N THR A 101 37.07 -10.10 4.64
CA THR A 101 38.41 -9.94 5.24
C THR A 101 39.33 -9.06 4.39
N THR A 102 38.81 -8.47 3.30
CA THR A 102 39.48 -7.43 2.54
C THR A 102 38.96 -6.07 2.96
N ALA A 103 39.83 -5.06 2.96
CA ALA A 103 39.66 -3.69 3.47
C ALA A 103 38.58 -2.84 2.76
N GLY A 104 37.43 -3.43 2.42
CA GLY A 104 36.24 -2.75 1.96
C GLY A 104 35.27 -2.50 3.13
N PRO A 105 34.33 -1.56 2.96
CA PRO A 105 33.36 -1.23 4.00
C PRO A 105 32.50 -2.45 4.37
N THR A 106 32.47 -2.81 5.64
CA THR A 106 31.66 -3.91 6.17
C THR A 106 30.19 -3.61 5.99
N VAL A 107 29.46 -4.49 5.29
CA VAL A 107 27.99 -4.44 5.24
C VAL A 107 27.47 -4.89 6.60
N VAL A 108 26.83 -3.98 7.33
CA VAL A 108 26.22 -4.26 8.64
C VAL A 108 24.73 -4.01 8.50
N ALA A 109 23.92 -5.02 8.84
CA ALA A 109 22.47 -4.94 8.75
C ALA A 109 21.96 -4.57 7.33
N GLY A 110 22.51 -5.21 6.29
CA GLY A 110 21.96 -5.12 4.92
C GLY A 110 22.45 -3.95 4.08
N GLU A 111 23.25 -3.03 4.63
CA GLU A 111 23.89 -1.97 3.86
C GLU A 111 25.24 -1.56 4.47
N VAL A 112 25.98 -0.69 3.77
CA VAL A 112 27.22 -0.11 4.30
C VAL A 112 26.86 1.00 5.27
N VAL A 113 27.24 0.85 6.55
CA VAL A 113 26.98 1.84 7.60
C VAL A 113 28.30 2.45 8.09
N THR A 114 28.58 3.67 7.66
CA THR A 114 29.71 4.50 8.11
C THR A 114 29.21 5.90 8.45
N ALA A 115 30.04 6.75 9.06
CA ALA A 115 29.70 8.15 9.28
C ALA A 115 29.38 8.90 7.96
N ASP A 116 29.95 8.46 6.84
CA ASP A 116 29.73 9.06 5.52
C ASP A 116 28.40 8.60 4.89
N THR A 117 27.98 7.35 5.14
CA THR A 117 26.74 6.80 4.59
C THR A 117 25.54 6.94 5.53
N PHE A 118 25.76 7.30 6.79
CA PHE A 118 24.71 7.45 7.81
C PHE A 118 24.28 8.92 7.97
N GLN A 119 23.85 9.54 6.87
CA GLN A 119 23.46 10.95 6.82
C GLN A 119 22.07 11.14 6.23
N GLY A 120 21.37 12.19 6.70
CA GLY A 120 20.06 12.62 6.19
C GLY A 120 19.05 11.48 6.07
N PRO A 121 18.45 11.25 4.89
CA PRO A 121 17.43 10.23 4.70
C PRO A 121 17.97 8.81 4.92
N ALA A 122 19.29 8.57 4.88
CA ALA A 122 19.82 7.23 5.11
C ALA A 122 19.42 6.67 6.49
N LEU A 123 19.19 7.50 7.52
CA LEU A 123 18.70 7.01 8.82
C LEU A 123 17.37 6.25 8.71
N LEU A 124 16.51 6.64 7.76
CA LEU A 124 15.20 6.03 7.51
C LEU A 124 15.26 4.84 6.53
N SER A 125 16.44 4.26 6.28
CA SER A 125 16.59 3.10 5.39
C SER A 125 15.70 1.95 5.87
N TYR A 126 15.67 1.64 7.17
CA TYR A 126 14.82 0.58 7.72
C TYR A 126 13.33 0.72 7.39
N TRP A 127 12.85 1.96 7.28
CA TRP A 127 11.46 2.25 7.00
C TRP A 127 11.18 2.14 5.49
N ARG A 128 12.09 2.70 4.65
CA ARG A 128 11.94 2.67 3.18
C ARG A 128 12.21 1.29 2.57
N GLU A 129 13.11 0.53 3.17
CA GLU A 129 13.53 -0.80 2.74
C GLU A 129 12.65 -1.91 3.33
N ASP A 130 11.70 -1.57 4.22
CA ASP A 130 10.76 -2.52 4.82
C ASP A 130 10.06 -3.35 3.75
N TYR A 131 10.11 -4.68 3.92
CA TYR A 131 9.59 -5.60 2.92
C TYR A 131 8.08 -5.44 2.71
N ASP A 132 7.31 -5.35 3.79
CA ASP A 132 5.85 -5.35 3.73
C ASP A 132 5.32 -4.02 3.21
N LEU A 133 6.04 -2.92 3.48
CA LEU A 133 5.76 -1.62 2.87
C LEU A 133 5.94 -1.67 1.35
N ASN A 134 7.05 -2.23 0.89
CA ASN A 134 7.30 -2.37 -0.55
C ASN A 134 6.31 -3.35 -1.21
N ASP A 135 5.95 -4.45 -0.52
CA ASP A 135 4.94 -5.39 -1.00
C ASP A 135 3.54 -4.75 -1.07
N PHE A 136 3.16 -3.95 -0.07
CA PHE A 136 1.93 -3.14 -0.07
C PHE A 136 1.88 -2.21 -1.28
N HIS A 137 2.93 -1.42 -1.50
CA HIS A 137 2.97 -0.43 -2.58
C HIS A 137 2.98 -1.08 -3.97
N TYR A 138 3.74 -2.17 -4.11
CA TYR A 138 3.76 -2.95 -5.34
C TYR A 138 2.38 -3.53 -5.67
N TYR A 139 1.71 -4.11 -4.67
CA TYR A 139 0.37 -4.68 -4.83
C TYR A 139 -0.69 -3.59 -5.07
N TRP A 140 -0.63 -2.47 -4.35
CA TRP A 140 -1.49 -1.31 -4.55
C TRP A 140 -1.47 -0.82 -5.99
N HIS A 141 -0.27 -0.72 -6.59
CA HIS A 141 -0.16 -0.35 -7.99
C HIS A 141 -0.74 -1.39 -8.95
N MET A 142 -0.79 -2.68 -8.60
CA MET A 142 -1.45 -3.67 -9.46
C MET A 142 -2.98 -3.56 -9.39
N MET A 143 -3.50 -3.19 -8.22
CA MET A 143 -4.93 -2.90 -8.06
C MET A 143 -5.31 -1.61 -8.77
N PHE A 144 -4.45 -0.59 -8.68
CA PHE A 144 -4.64 0.73 -9.27
C PHE A 144 -3.52 1.05 -10.26
N PRO A 145 -3.54 0.46 -11.48
CA PRO A 145 -2.51 0.72 -12.48
C PRO A 145 -2.66 2.14 -13.03
N GLY A 146 -1.70 3.05 -12.76
CA GLY A 146 -1.76 4.46 -13.17
C GLY A 146 -1.98 4.70 -14.67
N THR A 147 -1.68 3.73 -15.53
CA THR A 147 -2.05 3.78 -16.95
C THR A 147 -3.31 2.99 -17.20
N THR A 148 -4.34 3.65 -17.73
CA THR A 148 -5.65 3.06 -17.98
C THR A 148 -5.53 1.77 -18.78
N VAL A 149 -5.90 0.66 -18.16
CA VAL A 149 -6.03 -0.64 -18.82
C VAL A 149 -7.52 -0.75 -19.19
N ASN A 150 -7.84 -0.60 -20.48
CA ASN A 150 -9.20 -0.80 -20.97
C ASN A 150 -9.28 -2.14 -21.67
N VAL A 151 -10.34 -2.90 -21.40
CA VAL A 151 -10.69 -4.12 -22.16
C VAL A 151 -12.09 -3.94 -22.70
N GLY A 152 -12.25 -4.02 -24.03
CA GLY A 152 -13.56 -3.88 -24.66
C GLY A 152 -14.22 -2.50 -24.51
N GLY A 153 -13.45 -1.47 -24.16
CA GLY A 153 -13.97 -0.12 -23.90
C GLY A 153 -14.39 0.13 -22.44
N GLU A 154 -14.33 -0.88 -21.58
CA GLU A 154 -14.55 -0.73 -20.14
C GLU A 154 -13.23 -0.55 -19.39
N ASN A 155 -13.23 0.38 -18.45
CA ASN A 155 -12.12 0.63 -17.54
C ASN A 155 -12.12 -0.42 -16.43
N ILE A 156 -10.99 -1.12 -16.26
CA ILE A 156 -10.89 -2.15 -15.22
C ILE A 156 -10.93 -1.57 -13.81
N LYS A 157 -10.59 -0.28 -13.65
CA LYS A 157 -10.73 0.42 -12.37
C LYS A 157 -12.20 0.79 -12.17
N LEU A 158 -12.96 -0.15 -11.63
CA LEU A 158 -14.35 0.10 -11.22
C LEU A 158 -14.45 0.80 -9.85
N MET A 159 -13.37 1.46 -9.40
CA MET A 159 -13.37 2.18 -8.12
C MET A 159 -13.90 3.59 -8.32
N ASP A 160 -14.84 3.99 -7.46
CA ASP A 160 -15.28 5.37 -7.31
C ASP A 160 -14.12 6.24 -6.81
N ARG A 161 -13.90 7.38 -7.46
CA ARG A 161 -12.90 8.40 -7.12
C ARG A 161 -11.42 7.92 -7.10
N PRO A 162 -10.89 7.37 -8.21
CA PRO A 162 -9.52 6.86 -8.27
C PRO A 162 -8.45 7.92 -8.01
N GLY A 163 -8.65 9.16 -8.48
CA GLY A 163 -7.72 10.26 -8.24
C GLY A 163 -7.71 10.69 -6.77
N GLU A 164 -8.85 10.66 -6.09
CA GLU A 164 -8.91 10.98 -4.66
C GLU A 164 -8.14 9.94 -3.85
N HIS A 165 -8.31 8.66 -4.19
CA HIS A 165 -7.59 7.57 -3.56
C HIS A 165 -6.07 7.68 -3.78
N PHE A 166 -5.65 8.00 -5.02
CA PHE A 166 -4.26 8.29 -5.34
C PHE A 166 -3.69 9.37 -4.42
N LEU A 167 -4.33 10.55 -4.37
CA LEU A 167 -3.85 11.64 -3.53
C LEU A 167 -3.87 11.31 -2.03
N GLN A 168 -4.85 10.53 -1.57
CA GLN A 168 -4.92 10.13 -0.17
C GLN A 168 -3.75 9.21 0.20
N ILE A 169 -3.49 8.16 -0.61
CA ILE A 169 -2.40 7.22 -0.33
C ILE A 169 -1.06 7.93 -0.36
N VAL A 170 -0.82 8.78 -1.37
CA VAL A 170 0.38 9.63 -1.44
C VAL A 170 0.51 10.50 -0.19
N SER A 171 -0.56 11.19 0.20
CA SER A 171 -0.54 12.07 1.38
C SER A 171 -0.29 11.32 2.69
N GLN A 172 -0.90 10.15 2.87
CA GLN A 172 -0.71 9.34 4.09
C GLN A 172 0.70 8.74 4.17
N MET A 173 1.27 8.29 3.05
CA MET A 173 2.66 7.83 3.02
C MET A 173 3.62 8.96 3.41
N VAL A 174 3.46 10.15 2.82
CA VAL A 174 4.30 11.31 3.14
C VAL A 174 4.15 11.72 4.61
N ALA A 175 2.93 11.83 5.13
CA ALA A 175 2.69 12.19 6.53
C ALA A 175 3.38 11.23 7.51
N ARG A 176 3.29 9.92 7.24
CA ARG A 176 3.95 8.87 8.04
C ARG A 176 5.48 8.96 7.94
N TYR A 177 6.02 9.16 6.74
CA TYR A 177 7.47 9.28 6.53
C TYR A 177 8.08 10.53 7.17
N GLU A 178 7.43 11.69 7.04
CA GLU A 178 7.88 12.92 7.71
C GLU A 178 7.84 12.80 9.23
N THR A 179 6.76 12.21 9.75
CA THR A 179 6.63 11.93 11.19
C THR A 179 7.73 10.97 11.65
N GLU A 180 8.06 9.95 10.87
CA GLU A 180 9.17 9.04 11.16
C GLU A 180 10.52 9.77 11.16
N GLY A 181 10.73 10.71 10.23
CA GLY A 181 11.91 11.59 10.23
C GLY A 181 12.02 12.42 11.51
N LEU A 182 10.92 13.01 11.97
CA LEU A 182 10.88 13.77 13.23
C LEU A 182 11.18 12.90 14.46
N CYS A 183 10.84 11.62 14.43
CA CYS A 183 11.22 10.67 15.48
C CYS A 183 12.75 10.53 15.61
N TRP A 184 13.51 10.84 14.56
CA TRP A 184 14.97 10.86 14.52
C TRP A 184 15.57 12.27 14.52
N ASN A 185 14.75 13.31 14.78
CA ASN A 185 15.16 14.72 14.69
C ASN A 185 15.69 15.11 13.30
N LEU A 186 15.24 14.44 12.24
CA LEU A 186 15.51 14.87 10.88
C LEU A 186 14.63 16.09 10.54
N PRO A 187 15.09 16.97 9.64
CA PRO A 187 14.23 18.03 9.11
C PRO A 187 13.06 17.42 8.34
N LEU A 188 11.97 18.18 8.24
CA LEU A 188 10.88 17.86 7.32
C LEU A 188 11.42 17.75 5.88
N VAL A 189 10.82 16.87 5.09
CA VAL A 189 11.24 16.60 3.72
C VAL A 189 11.10 17.88 2.90
N ARG A 190 12.13 18.26 2.13
CA ARG A 190 11.99 19.35 1.16
C ARG A 190 11.17 18.84 -0.03
N PRO A 191 10.01 19.43 -0.36
CA PRO A 191 9.24 19.03 -1.54
C PRO A 191 9.98 19.40 -2.83
N TRP A 192 9.89 18.56 -3.85
CA TRP A 192 10.47 18.80 -5.16
C TRP A 192 9.63 19.79 -6.00
N ASN A 193 9.30 20.95 -5.46
CA ASN A 193 8.46 21.97 -6.13
C ASN A 193 9.25 22.74 -7.21
N GLN A 194 10.55 22.90 -7.01
CA GLN A 194 11.49 23.49 -7.96
C GLN A 194 12.21 22.35 -8.69
N TYR A 195 12.00 22.21 -10.00
CA TYR A 195 12.50 21.04 -10.74
C TYR A 195 13.97 21.14 -11.14
N ASP A 196 14.56 22.31 -10.93
CA ASP A 196 16.00 22.59 -11.02
C ASP A 196 16.72 22.42 -9.67
N ASP A 197 16.03 21.93 -8.64
CA ASP A 197 16.62 21.57 -7.35
C ASP A 197 17.58 20.36 -7.46
N ILE A 198 18.30 20.10 -6.37
CA ILE A 198 19.34 19.08 -6.27
C ILE A 198 19.04 18.10 -5.13
N LEU A 199 19.44 16.84 -5.31
CA LEU A 199 19.45 15.82 -4.28
C LEU A 199 20.77 15.90 -3.50
N GLU A 200 20.78 16.62 -2.38
CA GLU A 200 21.98 16.86 -1.56
C GLU A 200 22.66 15.56 -1.11
N HIS A 201 21.86 14.52 -0.87
CA HIS A 201 22.35 13.19 -0.53
C HIS A 201 22.31 12.28 -1.75
N GLY A 202 23.40 11.54 -1.97
CA GLY A 202 23.41 10.45 -2.93
C GLY A 202 22.65 9.23 -2.41
N TYR A 203 22.41 8.27 -3.29
CA TYR A 203 21.76 7.01 -2.97
C TYR A 203 22.44 5.84 -3.66
N VAL A 204 22.59 4.75 -2.94
CA VAL A 204 23.03 3.45 -3.44
C VAL A 204 22.01 2.42 -2.96
N PRO A 205 21.38 1.63 -3.86
CA PRO A 205 20.50 0.53 -3.46
C PRO A 205 21.20 -0.46 -2.52
N VAL A 206 20.42 -1.14 -1.67
CA VAL A 206 20.94 -2.23 -0.85
C VAL A 206 21.69 -3.28 -1.71
N PRO A 207 22.70 -3.99 -1.19
CA PRO A 207 23.59 -4.85 -1.98
C PRO A 207 22.87 -5.87 -2.86
N GLY A 208 21.74 -6.43 -2.39
CA GLY A 208 20.94 -7.37 -3.18
C GLY A 208 20.23 -6.77 -4.40
N LEU A 209 20.25 -5.44 -4.56
CA LEU A 209 19.63 -4.70 -5.66
C LEU A 209 20.63 -3.99 -6.57
N ILE A 210 21.90 -3.85 -6.18
CA ILE A 210 22.89 -3.02 -6.90
C ILE A 210 23.26 -3.57 -8.30
N GLU A 211 23.03 -4.86 -8.53
CA GLU A 211 23.19 -5.51 -9.84
C GLU A 211 22.03 -5.18 -10.80
N TYR A 212 20.86 -4.86 -10.25
CA TYR A 212 19.62 -4.61 -10.99
C TYR A 212 19.28 -3.13 -11.11
N TYR A 213 19.82 -2.26 -10.25
CA TYR A 213 19.48 -0.85 -10.24
C TYR A 213 20.70 0.03 -9.96
N GLY A 214 20.74 1.16 -10.66
CA GLY A 214 21.72 2.22 -10.43
C GLY A 214 21.41 3.04 -9.18
N GLY A 215 22.43 3.75 -8.70
CA GLY A 215 22.32 4.83 -7.73
C GLY A 215 22.81 6.15 -8.32
N TYR A 216 22.82 7.22 -7.52
CA TYR A 216 23.27 8.55 -7.93
C TYR A 216 24.17 9.19 -6.85
N PRO A 217 25.16 10.01 -7.24
CA PRO A 217 26.01 10.72 -6.29
C PRO A 217 25.27 11.89 -5.61
N PRO A 218 25.82 12.44 -4.51
CA PRO A 218 25.36 13.70 -3.93
C PRO A 218 25.28 14.84 -4.95
N PHE A 219 24.35 15.76 -4.73
CA PHE A 219 24.06 16.95 -5.55
C PHE A 219 23.62 16.65 -6.99
N SER A 220 23.00 15.49 -7.20
CA SER A 220 22.41 15.14 -8.50
C SER A 220 21.11 15.91 -8.77
N SER A 221 20.83 16.26 -10.03
CA SER A 221 19.61 16.98 -10.43
C SER A 221 18.97 16.34 -11.66
N TRP A 222 17.73 16.71 -11.98
CA TRP A 222 17.16 16.38 -13.28
C TRP A 222 18.01 16.96 -14.42
N TYR A 223 18.16 16.19 -15.48
CA TYR A 223 18.71 16.70 -16.73
C TYR A 223 17.76 17.73 -17.32
N SER A 224 18.30 18.82 -17.86
CA SER A 224 17.47 19.87 -18.45
C SER A 224 16.71 19.38 -19.70
N VAL A 225 17.37 18.54 -20.50
CA VAL A 225 16.80 17.96 -21.72
C VAL A 225 16.66 16.44 -21.57
N ARG A 226 17.79 15.74 -21.43
CA ARG A 226 17.89 14.30 -21.20
C ARG A 226 19.30 13.92 -20.76
N ASN A 227 19.47 12.71 -20.25
CA ASN A 227 20.78 12.10 -20.02
C ASN A 227 21.42 11.70 -21.36
N PRO A 228 22.63 12.19 -21.67
CA PRO A 228 23.31 11.90 -22.93
C PRO A 228 23.78 10.45 -23.07
N ASP A 229 23.92 9.72 -21.97
CA ASP A 229 24.38 8.32 -21.98
C ASP A 229 23.26 7.32 -22.27
N ILE A 230 22.01 7.75 -22.18
CA ILE A 230 20.85 6.95 -22.57
C ILE A 230 20.82 6.91 -24.10
N PRO A 231 20.81 5.72 -24.74
CA PRO A 231 20.68 5.61 -26.19
C PRO A 231 19.45 6.33 -26.72
N ASP A 232 19.56 6.98 -27.88
CA ASP A 232 18.41 7.56 -28.59
C ASP A 232 17.41 6.45 -28.93
N LEU A 233 16.39 6.30 -28.09
CA LEU A 233 15.22 5.52 -28.40
C LEU A 233 14.21 6.44 -29.10
N PRO A 234 13.46 5.98 -30.13
CA PRO A 234 12.61 6.84 -30.95
C PRO A 234 11.41 7.52 -30.25
N GLN A 235 11.38 7.66 -28.92
CA GLN A 235 10.18 8.03 -28.18
C GLN A 235 10.47 9.05 -27.07
N VAL A 236 9.68 10.13 -27.13
CA VAL A 236 9.81 11.46 -26.52
C VAL A 236 10.30 11.45 -25.07
N ASP A 237 11.55 11.87 -24.87
CA ASP A 237 12.00 12.34 -23.57
C ASP A 237 11.32 13.68 -23.26
N VAL A 238 10.79 13.79 -22.05
CA VAL A 238 10.12 15.01 -21.59
C VAL A 238 11.16 15.86 -20.87
N SER A 239 11.51 16.99 -21.48
CA SER A 239 12.42 17.96 -20.88
C SER A 239 11.88 18.51 -19.56
N ARG A 240 12.77 18.96 -18.69
CA ARG A 240 12.39 19.64 -17.43
C ARG A 240 11.43 20.80 -17.68
N LYS A 241 11.66 21.60 -18.73
CA LYS A 241 10.81 22.74 -19.08
C LYS A 241 9.36 22.31 -19.40
N GLN A 242 9.18 21.17 -20.05
CA GLN A 242 7.84 20.65 -20.33
C GLN A 242 7.14 20.19 -19.04
N MET A 243 7.88 19.57 -18.12
CA MET A 243 7.37 19.22 -16.79
C MET A 243 6.96 20.47 -16.00
N GLU A 244 7.76 21.53 -16.02
CA GLU A 244 7.44 22.83 -15.39
C GLU A 244 6.16 23.43 -15.99
N THR A 245 6.00 23.37 -17.31
CA THR A 245 4.79 23.86 -18.00
C THR A 245 3.54 23.13 -17.51
N TRP A 246 3.60 21.80 -17.41
CA TRP A 246 2.49 21.01 -16.89
C TRP A 246 2.19 21.33 -15.42
N ARG A 247 3.22 21.43 -14.58
CA ARG A 247 3.09 21.84 -13.17
C ARG A 247 2.36 23.16 -13.04
N ASP A 248 2.81 24.17 -13.78
CA ASP A 248 2.28 25.53 -13.69
C ASP A 248 0.84 25.60 -14.20
N ASN A 249 0.51 24.87 -15.28
CA ASN A 249 -0.87 24.76 -15.78
C ASN A 249 -1.80 24.11 -14.74
N ILE A 250 -1.35 23.08 -14.03
CA ILE A 250 -2.15 22.43 -12.98
C ILE A 250 -2.33 23.38 -11.78
N TYR A 251 -1.28 24.09 -11.37
CA TYR A 251 -1.39 25.12 -10.32
C TYR A 251 -2.42 26.21 -10.69
N GLU A 252 -2.37 26.71 -11.92
CA GLU A 252 -3.34 27.71 -12.40
C GLU A 252 -4.77 27.15 -12.44
N ALA A 253 -4.95 25.92 -12.90
CA ALA A 253 -6.27 25.27 -12.93
C ALA A 253 -6.89 25.17 -11.53
N ILE A 254 -6.12 24.72 -10.53
CA ILE A 254 -6.60 24.64 -9.13
C ILE A 254 -6.90 26.04 -8.58
N LYS A 255 -6.01 27.00 -8.81
CA LYS A 255 -6.19 28.39 -8.36
C LYS A 255 -7.46 29.01 -8.94
N ASN A 256 -7.70 28.82 -10.24
CA ASN A 256 -8.85 29.34 -10.95
C ASN A 256 -10.14 28.57 -10.64
N GLY A 257 -10.02 27.32 -10.16
CA GLY A 257 -11.14 26.48 -9.79
C GLY A 257 -11.76 25.72 -10.96
N TYR A 258 -11.00 25.45 -12.03
CA TYR A 258 -11.45 24.62 -13.14
C TYR A 258 -10.27 24.08 -13.96
N PHE A 259 -10.46 22.92 -14.59
CA PHE A 259 -9.57 22.40 -15.63
C PHE A 259 -10.19 22.64 -17.01
N TRP A 260 -9.41 23.11 -17.98
CA TRP A 260 -9.81 23.07 -19.38
C TRP A 260 -10.10 21.65 -19.88
N GLY A 261 -11.28 21.46 -20.45
CA GLY A 261 -11.68 20.27 -21.18
C GLY A 261 -11.86 20.53 -22.66
N LYS A 262 -11.80 19.46 -23.46
CA LYS A 262 -12.11 19.46 -24.89
C LYS A 262 -12.78 18.14 -25.27
N LYS A 263 -13.49 18.10 -26.40
CA LYS A 263 -13.96 16.83 -26.97
C LYS A 263 -12.75 16.05 -27.49
N GLN A 264 -12.61 14.80 -27.07
CA GLN A 264 -11.47 13.96 -27.50
C GLN A 264 -11.39 13.87 -29.02
N GLY A 265 -10.17 13.92 -29.56
CA GLY A 265 -9.92 13.81 -31.00
C GLY A 265 -10.32 15.03 -31.82
N THR A 266 -10.69 16.16 -31.19
CA THR A 266 -11.05 17.40 -31.88
C THR A 266 -10.15 18.56 -31.48
N ASN A 267 -9.94 19.50 -32.41
CA ASN A 267 -9.36 20.82 -32.13
C ASN A 267 -10.44 21.81 -31.65
N ALA A 268 -11.53 21.31 -31.04
CA ALA A 268 -12.58 22.17 -30.53
C ALA A 268 -12.03 23.12 -29.46
N GLU A 269 -12.70 24.27 -29.32
CA GLU A 269 -12.36 25.25 -28.29
C GLU A 269 -12.42 24.62 -26.90
N ARG A 270 -11.52 25.06 -26.02
CA ARG A 270 -11.45 24.57 -24.64
C ARG A 270 -12.63 25.13 -23.84
N THR A 271 -13.30 24.26 -23.09
CA THR A 271 -14.39 24.62 -22.19
C THR A 271 -13.99 24.32 -20.75
N PRO A 272 -14.25 25.21 -19.78
CA PRO A 272 -13.88 24.97 -18.39
C PRO A 272 -14.70 23.83 -17.78
N LEU A 273 -14.03 22.88 -17.12
CA LEU A 273 -14.60 21.85 -16.26
C LEU A 273 -14.40 22.28 -14.81
N PRO A 274 -15.47 22.74 -14.11
CA PRO A 274 -15.33 23.33 -12.79
C PRO A 274 -14.90 22.31 -11.74
N LEU A 275 -13.99 22.77 -10.87
CA LEU A 275 -13.71 22.11 -9.60
C LEU A 275 -14.78 22.52 -8.59
N THR A 276 -15.34 21.53 -7.91
CA THR A 276 -16.34 21.67 -6.86
C THR A 276 -15.80 21.03 -5.57
N PRO A 277 -16.36 21.34 -4.41
CA PRO A 277 -15.99 20.66 -3.18
C PRO A 277 -16.01 19.12 -3.33
N ASP A 278 -17.00 18.57 -4.02
CA ASP A 278 -17.19 17.11 -4.15
C ASP A 278 -16.21 16.45 -5.14
N ASN A 279 -15.83 17.12 -6.23
CA ASN A 279 -14.98 16.52 -7.26
C ASN A 279 -13.50 16.90 -7.15
N CYS A 280 -13.15 17.90 -6.33
CA CYS A 280 -11.84 18.56 -6.45
C CYS A 280 -10.67 17.60 -6.23
N MET A 281 -10.76 16.72 -5.23
CA MET A 281 -9.69 15.76 -4.94
C MET A 281 -9.55 14.71 -6.03
N ASP A 282 -10.68 14.23 -6.55
CA ASP A 282 -10.67 13.20 -7.58
C ASP A 282 -10.16 13.73 -8.92
N LEU A 283 -10.63 14.91 -9.32
CA LEU A 283 -10.23 15.52 -10.57
C LEU A 283 -8.75 15.94 -10.53
N VAL A 284 -8.29 16.58 -9.44
CA VAL A 284 -6.87 16.95 -9.29
C VAL A 284 -5.99 15.71 -9.28
N GLY A 285 -6.36 14.68 -8.52
CA GLY A 285 -5.58 13.44 -8.45
C GLY A 285 -5.48 12.73 -9.80
N SER A 286 -6.60 12.63 -10.51
CA SER A 286 -6.67 12.01 -11.83
C SER A 286 -5.84 12.78 -12.85
N VAL A 287 -5.82 14.11 -12.80
CA VAL A 287 -4.97 14.91 -13.69
C VAL A 287 -3.49 14.74 -13.37
N VAL A 288 -3.12 14.78 -12.09
CA VAL A 288 -1.72 14.65 -11.66
C VAL A 288 -1.12 13.27 -12.01
N ASP A 289 -1.91 12.20 -11.87
CA ASP A 289 -1.50 10.84 -12.27
C ASP A 289 -1.84 10.48 -13.74
N ALA A 290 -2.36 11.44 -14.52
CA ALA A 290 -2.74 11.29 -15.92
C ALA A 290 -3.79 10.20 -16.22
N GLU A 291 -4.69 9.97 -15.28
CA GLU A 291 -5.83 9.07 -15.42
C GLU A 291 -7.01 9.70 -16.18
N TYR A 292 -6.74 10.42 -17.27
CA TYR A 292 -7.78 11.17 -18.00
C TYR A 292 -8.95 10.32 -18.51
N LEU A 293 -8.69 9.03 -18.76
CA LEU A 293 -9.69 8.07 -19.25
C LEU A 293 -10.51 7.40 -18.14
N THR A 294 -10.15 7.58 -16.85
CA THR A 294 -10.98 7.11 -15.73
C THR A 294 -12.06 8.13 -15.38
N LEU A 295 -11.82 9.40 -15.71
CA LEU A 295 -12.79 10.46 -15.48
C LEU A 295 -14.01 10.27 -16.41
N PRO A 296 -15.24 10.20 -15.87
CA PRO A 296 -16.42 10.16 -16.72
C PRO A 296 -16.46 11.44 -17.57
N PRO A 297 -16.75 11.35 -18.87
CA PRO A 297 -16.92 12.54 -19.68
C PRO A 297 -18.03 13.40 -19.07
N SER A 298 -17.89 14.73 -19.19
CA SER A 298 -18.97 15.63 -18.79
C SER A 298 -20.26 15.28 -19.56
N PRO A 299 -21.44 15.74 -19.09
CA PRO A 299 -22.70 15.54 -19.81
C PRO A 299 -22.63 15.95 -21.30
N ASP A 300 -21.76 16.91 -21.65
CA ASP A 300 -21.55 17.41 -23.01
C ASP A 300 -20.47 16.65 -23.81
N GLY A 301 -19.94 15.56 -23.26
CA GLY A 301 -18.90 14.74 -23.86
C GLY A 301 -17.49 15.34 -23.78
N LEU A 302 -17.25 16.26 -22.85
CA LEU A 302 -15.91 16.86 -22.65
C LEU A 302 -15.05 15.98 -21.76
N SER A 303 -13.76 15.87 -22.09
CA SER A 303 -12.73 15.28 -21.24
C SER A 303 -11.66 16.34 -20.95
N VAL A 304 -10.94 16.17 -19.84
CA VAL A 304 -9.80 17.06 -19.51
C VAL A 304 -8.77 17.06 -20.66
N ASP A 305 -8.22 18.25 -20.97
CA ASP A 305 -7.20 18.40 -22.01
C ASP A 305 -5.83 17.85 -21.56
N GLY A 306 -5.63 16.54 -21.73
CA GLY A 306 -4.39 15.87 -21.33
C GLY A 306 -3.11 16.39 -22.01
N ASP A 307 -3.22 17.06 -23.16
CA ASP A 307 -2.04 17.69 -23.79
C ASP A 307 -1.56 18.91 -23.00
N LEU A 308 -2.49 19.62 -22.35
CA LEU A 308 -2.20 20.81 -21.56
C LEU A 308 -1.62 20.47 -20.17
N TYR A 309 -2.11 19.41 -19.54
CA TYR A 309 -1.71 19.02 -18.19
C TYR A 309 -0.71 17.86 -18.13
N GLY A 310 -0.54 17.12 -19.23
CA GLY A 310 0.54 16.17 -19.42
C GLY A 310 0.43 14.90 -18.59
N ASN A 311 1.57 14.30 -18.25
CA ASN A 311 1.61 13.16 -17.33
C ASN A 311 2.66 13.38 -16.25
N LEU A 312 2.35 14.30 -15.34
CA LEU A 312 3.30 14.87 -14.40
C LEU A 312 3.89 13.81 -13.46
N HIS A 313 3.06 13.10 -12.69
CA HIS A 313 3.52 12.13 -11.71
C HIS A 313 4.45 11.07 -12.31
N ASN A 314 4.02 10.45 -13.42
CA ASN A 314 4.73 9.31 -14.01
C ASN A 314 6.01 9.72 -14.75
N TYR A 315 6.00 10.86 -15.46
CA TYR A 315 7.23 11.35 -16.08
C TYR A 315 8.25 11.80 -15.03
N GLY A 316 7.82 12.38 -13.90
CA GLY A 316 8.74 12.72 -12.81
C GLY A 316 9.49 11.50 -12.25
N HIS A 317 8.82 10.35 -12.11
CA HIS A 317 9.50 9.08 -11.83
C HIS A 317 10.56 8.73 -12.88
N GLY A 318 10.23 8.91 -14.16
CA GLY A 318 11.16 8.71 -15.27
C GLY A 318 12.38 9.63 -15.19
N ASN A 319 12.19 10.91 -14.89
CA ASN A 319 13.28 11.88 -14.74
C ASN A 319 14.21 11.50 -13.57
N PHE A 320 13.68 11.05 -12.42
CA PHE A 320 14.53 10.56 -11.32
C PHE A 320 15.27 9.26 -11.66
N ALA A 321 14.60 8.33 -12.34
CA ALA A 321 15.22 7.11 -12.80
C ALA A 321 16.38 7.38 -13.78
N GLU A 322 16.25 8.40 -14.61
CA GLU A 322 17.24 8.87 -15.57
C GLU A 322 18.49 9.47 -14.89
N ILE A 323 18.35 10.18 -13.76
CA ILE A 323 19.51 10.64 -12.96
C ILE A 323 20.42 9.47 -12.61
N SER A 324 19.81 8.34 -12.26
CA SER A 324 20.49 7.14 -11.78
C SER A 324 21.03 6.27 -12.91
N TYR A 325 20.94 6.72 -14.17
CA TYR A 325 21.29 5.89 -15.31
C TYR A 325 22.79 5.63 -15.38
N GLN A 326 23.19 4.35 -15.47
CA GLN A 326 24.58 3.92 -15.52
C GLN A 326 24.85 3.11 -16.79
N ASN A 327 25.74 3.64 -17.64
CA ASN A 327 26.16 2.99 -18.88
C ASN A 327 27.38 2.08 -18.65
N TYR A 328 27.18 0.95 -17.97
CA TYR A 328 28.21 -0.07 -17.84
C TYR A 328 27.92 -1.27 -18.75
N PRO A 329 28.91 -1.76 -19.54
CA PRO A 329 28.73 -2.95 -20.39
C PRO A 329 28.33 -4.22 -19.62
N THR A 330 28.63 -4.24 -18.32
CA THR A 330 28.48 -5.40 -17.44
C THR A 330 27.17 -5.42 -16.65
N LYS A 331 26.42 -4.31 -16.59
CA LYS A 331 25.18 -4.25 -15.80
C LYS A 331 23.96 -4.61 -16.62
N ALA A 332 23.06 -5.39 -16.02
CA ALA A 332 21.83 -5.87 -16.66
C ALA A 332 20.74 -4.79 -16.76
N ALA A 333 20.77 -3.82 -15.85
CA ALA A 333 19.80 -2.74 -15.82
C ALA A 333 20.49 -1.42 -15.51
N GLN A 334 20.12 -0.42 -16.30
CA GLN A 334 20.85 0.82 -16.38
C GLN A 334 20.20 1.92 -15.55
N TYR A 335 18.89 1.86 -15.28
CA TYR A 335 18.14 2.89 -14.54
C TYR A 335 18.13 2.67 -13.02
N GLY A 336 17.76 3.72 -12.28
CA GLY A 336 17.52 3.65 -10.83
C GLY A 336 16.16 3.06 -10.46
N LEU A 337 15.95 2.87 -9.15
CA LEU A 337 14.75 2.23 -8.58
C LEU A 337 13.43 2.95 -8.89
N MET A 338 13.48 4.27 -9.12
CA MET A 338 12.29 5.05 -9.49
C MET A 338 11.62 4.61 -10.80
N ILE A 339 12.26 3.80 -11.63
CA ILE A 339 11.68 3.24 -12.87
C ILE A 339 10.66 2.11 -12.61
N SER A 340 10.62 1.57 -11.39
CA SER A 340 9.85 0.38 -11.04
C SER A 340 9.06 0.53 -9.74
N ASN A 341 7.84 -0.01 -9.73
CA ASN A 341 7.00 -0.08 -8.52
C ASN A 341 7.51 -1.10 -7.50
N PHE A 342 8.47 -1.94 -7.90
CA PHE A 342 9.13 -2.91 -7.03
C PHE A 342 9.90 -2.26 -5.88
N GLY A 343 10.49 -1.08 -6.11
CA GLY A 343 11.37 -0.48 -5.11
C GLY A 343 11.51 1.04 -5.17
N ALA A 344 10.61 1.74 -5.86
CA ALA A 344 10.61 3.21 -5.86
C ALA A 344 10.62 3.80 -4.44
N LEU A 345 9.88 3.21 -3.48
CA LEU A 345 9.85 3.67 -2.08
C LEU A 345 11.22 3.65 -1.37
N ARG A 346 12.12 2.76 -1.80
CA ARG A 346 13.47 2.56 -1.25
C ARG A 346 14.35 3.78 -1.49
N ASP A 347 14.16 4.41 -2.65
CA ASP A 347 14.93 5.57 -3.09
C ASP A 347 14.53 6.83 -2.30
N PRO A 348 15.49 7.53 -1.64
CA PRO A 348 15.22 8.79 -0.97
C PRO A 348 14.53 9.85 -1.82
N CYS A 349 14.79 9.89 -3.14
CA CYS A 349 14.20 10.92 -4.01
C CYS A 349 12.69 10.73 -4.25
N PHE A 350 12.15 9.54 -3.96
CA PHE A 350 10.71 9.28 -3.98
C PHE A 350 9.94 10.25 -3.07
N TRP A 351 10.50 10.55 -1.90
CA TRP A 351 9.82 11.29 -0.84
C TRP A 351 9.69 12.79 -1.14
N PRO A 352 10.74 13.51 -1.59
CA PRO A 352 10.60 14.85 -2.15
C PRO A 352 9.59 14.93 -3.29
N TRP A 353 9.60 13.94 -4.20
CA TRP A 353 8.65 13.89 -5.33
C TRP A 353 7.21 13.72 -4.84
N HIS A 354 6.97 12.76 -3.95
CA HIS A 354 5.62 12.50 -3.42
C HIS A 354 5.12 13.62 -2.51
N LYS A 355 6.02 14.35 -1.84
CA LYS A 355 5.65 15.57 -1.13
C LYS A 355 5.26 16.71 -2.09
N HIS A 356 5.89 16.77 -3.26
CA HIS A 356 5.43 17.65 -4.34
C HIS A 356 4.05 17.21 -4.87
N ILE A 357 3.80 15.91 -5.06
CA ILE A 357 2.45 15.42 -5.43
C ILE A 357 1.42 15.76 -4.35
N GLN A 358 1.76 15.61 -3.06
CA GLN A 358 0.91 16.05 -1.94
C GLN A 358 0.61 17.56 -1.98
N TYR A 359 1.52 18.39 -2.52
CA TYR A 359 1.30 19.82 -2.62
C TYR A 359 0.07 20.18 -3.47
N PHE A 360 -0.24 19.43 -4.53
CA PHE A 360 -1.49 19.63 -5.28
C PHE A 360 -2.74 19.35 -4.43
N ARG A 361 -2.70 18.31 -3.58
CA ARG A 361 -3.75 18.04 -2.59
C ARG A 361 -3.90 19.21 -1.61
N ARG A 362 -2.79 19.78 -1.13
CA ARG A 362 -2.78 20.95 -0.23
C ARG A 362 -3.45 22.16 -0.89
N LEU A 363 -3.13 22.44 -2.15
CA LEU A 363 -3.75 23.53 -2.91
C LEU A 363 -5.26 23.33 -3.07
N ALA A 364 -5.70 22.12 -3.45
CA ALA A 364 -7.12 21.79 -3.58
C ALA A 364 -7.85 21.88 -2.24
N SER A 365 -7.25 21.37 -1.17
CA SER A 365 -7.75 21.40 0.21
C SER A 365 -8.02 22.82 0.69
N ALA A 366 -7.07 23.74 0.47
CA ALA A 366 -7.20 25.14 0.85
C ALA A 366 -8.22 25.90 -0.01
N LYS A 367 -8.34 25.55 -1.29
CA LYS A 367 -9.28 26.20 -2.22
C LYS A 367 -10.73 25.87 -1.91
N PHE A 368 -11.01 24.65 -1.46
CA PHE A 368 -12.35 24.14 -1.20
C PHE A 368 -12.49 23.69 0.26
N PRO A 369 -12.56 24.63 1.23
CA PRO A 369 -12.73 24.27 2.63
C PRO A 369 -14.09 23.61 2.89
N GLN A 370 -14.18 22.83 3.96
CA GLN A 370 -15.39 22.13 4.41
C GLN A 370 -15.80 22.56 5.82
N ASP A 371 -17.09 22.50 6.11
CA ASP A 371 -17.62 22.73 7.46
C ASP A 371 -17.46 21.46 8.30
N ILE A 372 -16.67 21.54 9.38
CA ILE A 372 -16.41 20.40 10.28
C ILE A 372 -17.68 19.86 10.97
N THR A 373 -18.75 20.65 11.00
CA THR A 373 -20.03 20.30 11.64
C THR A 373 -21.05 19.69 10.68
N ALA A 374 -20.82 19.75 9.36
CA ALA A 374 -21.81 19.39 8.34
C ALA A 374 -22.32 17.95 8.46
N HIS A 375 -21.43 17.02 8.82
CA HIS A 375 -21.71 15.59 8.90
C HIS A 375 -21.62 15.05 10.34
N ARG A 376 -21.80 15.91 11.35
CA ARG A 376 -21.68 15.51 12.76
C ARG A 376 -22.69 14.43 13.12
N ALA A 377 -22.26 13.39 13.82
CA ALA A 377 -23.19 12.52 14.52
C ALA A 377 -23.74 13.24 15.75
N HIS A 378 -25.02 13.02 16.07
CA HIS A 378 -25.64 13.52 17.29
C HIS A 378 -25.22 12.69 18.51
N VAL A 379 -23.95 12.85 18.92
CA VAL A 379 -23.33 12.21 20.08
C VAL A 379 -22.40 13.16 20.82
N ARG A 380 -22.07 12.81 22.06
CA ARG A 380 -20.93 13.33 22.81
C ARG A 380 -19.86 12.24 22.89
N LEU A 381 -18.64 12.57 22.48
CA LEU A 381 -17.46 11.75 22.68
C LEU A 381 -16.68 12.22 23.92
N SER A 382 -16.15 11.28 24.68
CA SER A 382 -15.29 11.55 25.83
C SER A 382 -14.30 10.42 26.07
N SER A 383 -13.35 10.62 26.99
CA SER A 383 -12.44 9.56 27.46
C SER A 383 -11.67 8.85 26.34
N LEU A 384 -11.23 9.57 25.30
CA LEU A 384 -10.35 8.99 24.29
C LEU A 384 -9.02 8.59 24.94
N VAL A 385 -8.65 7.32 24.78
CA VAL A 385 -7.41 6.76 25.30
C VAL A 385 -6.77 5.87 24.23
N ILE A 386 -5.46 5.95 24.10
CA ILE A 386 -4.64 4.96 23.40
C ILE A 386 -3.70 4.35 24.44
N CYS A 387 -3.73 3.04 24.59
CA CYS A 387 -2.97 2.35 25.62
C CYS A 387 -2.46 0.97 25.15
N PRO A 388 -1.44 0.41 25.82
CA PRO A 388 -1.02 -0.97 25.57
C PRO A 388 -2.13 -1.97 25.91
N GLN A 389 -2.27 -3.04 25.13
CA GLN A 389 -3.19 -4.14 25.46
C GLN A 389 -2.73 -4.94 26.69
N ARG A 390 -1.42 -5.03 26.90
CA ARG A 390 -0.82 -5.69 28.06
C ARG A 390 -0.03 -4.66 28.87
N LYS A 391 -0.29 -4.60 30.18
CA LYS A 391 0.30 -3.59 31.09
C LYS A 391 1.78 -3.81 31.42
N SER A 392 2.40 -4.93 31.01
CA SER A 392 3.77 -5.25 31.45
C SER A 392 4.47 -6.21 30.48
N THR A 393 5.19 -5.66 29.51
CA THR A 393 6.34 -6.31 28.85
C THR A 393 7.64 -5.67 29.31
N SER A 394 8.80 -6.30 29.06
CA SER A 394 10.10 -5.78 29.49
C SER A 394 10.46 -4.40 28.92
N ILE A 395 9.77 -3.98 27.85
CA ILE A 395 9.98 -2.69 27.18
C ILE A 395 8.79 -1.74 27.29
N SER A 396 7.62 -2.21 27.76
CA SER A 396 6.43 -1.37 27.87
C SER A 396 6.60 -0.32 28.96
N ARG A 397 6.09 0.88 28.73
CA ARG A 397 5.98 1.93 29.75
C ARG A 397 4.53 2.25 30.02
N GLU A 398 4.19 2.48 31.28
CA GLU A 398 2.81 2.71 31.71
C GLU A 398 2.23 4.04 31.18
N ASP A 399 3.08 4.99 30.81
CA ASP A 399 2.70 6.35 30.39
C ASP A 399 2.58 6.53 28.86
N GLY A 400 2.50 5.44 28.10
CA GLY A 400 2.29 5.50 26.66
C GLY A 400 2.29 4.14 25.97
N ILE A 401 2.57 4.14 24.68
CA ILE A 401 2.72 2.93 23.85
C ILE A 401 4.15 2.80 23.36
N THR A 402 4.55 1.58 22.98
CA THR A 402 5.95 1.28 22.66
C THR A 402 6.08 0.76 21.24
N ALA A 403 6.89 1.44 20.44
CA ALA A 403 7.43 0.94 19.18
C ALA A 403 8.85 0.43 19.42
N PHE A 404 9.29 -0.55 18.64
CA PHE A 404 10.61 -1.13 18.75
C PHE A 404 11.27 -1.34 17.39
N LEU A 405 12.60 -1.34 17.40
CA LEU A 405 13.42 -1.71 16.25
C LEU A 405 14.06 -3.07 16.54
N GLY A 406 13.68 -4.07 15.74
CA GLY A 406 14.27 -5.40 15.72
C GLY A 406 15.30 -5.57 14.60
N PRO A 407 15.91 -6.76 14.48
CA PRO A 407 16.82 -7.07 13.38
C PRO A 407 16.09 -7.10 12.02
N PRO A 408 16.69 -6.59 10.93
CA PRO A 408 16.11 -6.64 9.59
C PRO A 408 16.23 -8.04 8.97
N ALA A 409 15.27 -8.42 8.13
CA ALA A 409 15.35 -9.63 7.31
C ALA A 409 16.18 -9.37 6.03
N LEU A 410 17.49 -9.59 6.09
CA LEU A 410 18.43 -9.30 4.98
C LEU A 410 18.11 -10.07 3.69
N ASN A 411 17.64 -11.30 3.83
CA ASN A 411 17.17 -12.13 2.71
C ASN A 411 15.92 -11.55 2.02
N LEU A 412 15.22 -10.64 2.69
CA LEU A 412 14.08 -9.88 2.19
C LEU A 412 14.44 -8.42 1.88
N LEU A 413 15.73 -8.13 1.65
CA LEU A 413 16.22 -6.82 1.22
C LEU A 413 15.92 -5.67 2.21
N GLU A 414 15.64 -6.00 3.47
CA GLU A 414 15.53 -5.01 4.52
C GLU A 414 16.93 -4.56 4.97
N SER A 415 17.03 -3.32 5.45
CA SER A 415 18.26 -2.73 5.95
C SER A 415 18.07 -2.12 7.34
N LYS A 416 19.15 -1.99 8.11
CA LYS A 416 19.24 -1.41 9.47
C LYS A 416 18.39 -2.08 10.54
N ALA A 417 17.07 -2.10 10.39
CA ALA A 417 16.13 -2.61 11.39
C ALA A 417 14.82 -3.11 10.76
N LYS A 418 14.04 -3.82 11.55
CA LYS A 418 12.61 -4.06 11.32
C LYS A 418 11.82 -3.31 12.38
N ILE A 419 11.02 -2.33 11.99
CA ILE A 419 10.13 -1.66 12.95
C ILE A 419 9.01 -2.60 13.38
N GLY A 420 8.58 -2.46 14.63
CA GLY A 420 7.36 -3.07 15.15
C GLY A 420 6.83 -2.28 16.34
N HIS A 421 5.74 -2.76 16.92
CA HIS A 421 5.19 -2.18 18.12
C HIS A 421 4.61 -3.26 19.03
N GLU A 422 4.58 -2.97 20.33
CA GLU A 422 3.79 -3.76 21.27
C GLU A 422 2.31 -3.58 20.94
N PRO A 423 1.46 -4.61 21.15
CA PRO A 423 0.04 -4.50 20.84
C PRO A 423 -0.62 -3.36 21.60
N TYR A 424 -1.35 -2.50 20.89
CA TYR A 424 -2.07 -1.37 21.46
C TYR A 424 -3.57 -1.45 21.16
N GLN A 425 -4.35 -0.71 21.93
CA GLN A 425 -5.76 -0.52 21.69
C GLN A 425 -6.12 0.94 21.89
N TRP A 426 -7.25 1.34 21.30
CA TRP A 426 -7.86 2.62 21.59
C TRP A 426 -9.29 2.44 22.08
N SER A 427 -9.72 3.35 22.95
CA SER A 427 -11.08 3.37 23.45
C SER A 427 -11.64 4.78 23.50
N VAL A 428 -12.95 4.90 23.29
CA VAL A 428 -13.68 6.17 23.42
C VAL A 428 -15.06 5.91 23.99
N ASP A 429 -15.52 6.81 24.86
CA ASP A 429 -16.88 6.82 25.37
C ASP A 429 -17.80 7.57 24.40
N ILE A 430 -18.96 6.99 24.13
CA ILE A 430 -19.95 7.50 23.18
C ILE A 430 -21.29 7.59 23.88
N GLN A 431 -21.87 8.79 23.93
CA GLN A 431 -23.21 9.00 24.46
C GLN A 431 -24.10 9.65 23.40
N SER A 432 -25.26 9.06 23.12
CA SER A 432 -26.22 9.65 22.18
C SER A 432 -26.78 10.98 22.71
N THR A 433 -26.85 11.98 21.83
CA THR A 433 -27.51 13.27 22.09
C THR A 433 -28.71 13.49 21.17
N ARG A 434 -29.22 12.44 20.51
CA ARG A 434 -30.45 12.53 19.71
C ARG A 434 -31.65 12.83 20.60
N SER A 435 -32.58 13.64 20.09
CA SER A 435 -33.85 13.92 20.77
C SER A 435 -34.71 12.65 20.92
N SER A 436 -34.73 11.80 19.87
CA SER A 436 -35.29 10.45 19.95
C SER A 436 -34.18 9.48 20.38
N PRO A 437 -34.23 8.91 21.59
CA PRO A 437 -33.20 8.00 22.07
C PRO A 437 -33.10 6.77 21.16
N PRO A 438 -31.87 6.27 20.89
CA PRO A 438 -31.72 5.02 20.16
C PRO A 438 -32.32 3.85 20.95
N SER A 439 -32.85 2.87 20.22
CA SER A 439 -33.41 1.61 20.71
C SER A 439 -32.96 0.46 19.80
N GLU A 440 -33.22 -0.79 20.19
CA GLU A 440 -33.01 -1.96 19.31
C GLU A 440 -33.80 -1.85 17.99
N ASP A 441 -35.01 -1.28 18.02
CA ASP A 441 -35.85 -1.09 16.83
C ASP A 441 -35.42 0.08 15.95
N SER A 442 -34.65 1.03 16.50
CA SER A 442 -34.16 2.22 15.79
C SER A 442 -32.74 2.57 16.24
N PRO A 443 -31.74 1.76 15.83
CA PRO A 443 -30.36 2.00 16.21
C PRO A 443 -29.84 3.31 15.60
N GLN A 444 -29.01 4.03 16.34
CA GLN A 444 -28.24 5.14 15.80
C GLN A 444 -26.92 4.59 15.25
N ALA A 445 -26.80 4.52 13.93
CA ALA A 445 -25.53 4.26 13.25
C ALA A 445 -24.68 5.53 13.19
N LEU A 446 -23.39 5.40 13.44
CA LEU A 446 -22.39 6.46 13.29
C LEU A 446 -21.04 5.86 12.93
N THR A 447 -20.13 6.65 12.38
CA THR A 447 -18.77 6.24 12.07
C THR A 447 -17.78 7.00 12.95
N LEU A 448 -16.93 6.26 13.67
CA LEU A 448 -15.80 6.82 14.39
C LEU A 448 -14.58 6.87 13.47
N ARG A 449 -13.87 8.00 13.48
CA ARG A 449 -12.70 8.27 12.65
C ARG A 449 -11.54 8.64 13.56
N LEU A 450 -10.51 7.80 13.63
CA LEU A 450 -9.35 7.98 14.50
C LEU A 450 -8.14 8.44 13.69
N PHE A 451 -7.52 9.53 14.13
CA PHE A 451 -6.26 10.04 13.59
C PHE A 451 -5.25 10.32 14.70
N ILE A 452 -3.96 10.34 14.34
CA ILE A 452 -2.89 10.83 15.22
C ILE A 452 -2.02 11.86 14.49
N ALA A 453 -1.41 12.78 15.24
CA ALA A 453 -0.39 13.69 14.73
C ALA A 453 0.73 13.85 15.76
N ALA A 454 1.96 14.03 15.29
CA ALA A 454 3.05 14.49 16.15
C ALA A 454 2.67 15.84 16.77
N GLY A 455 3.02 16.07 18.04
CA GLY A 455 2.64 17.29 18.77
C GLY A 455 2.95 18.59 18.01
N ASP A 456 4.09 18.63 17.32
CA ASP A 456 4.55 19.80 16.57
C ASP A 456 3.81 20.00 15.23
N LEU A 457 3.12 18.97 14.72
CA LEU A 457 2.45 18.97 13.43
C LEU A 457 0.91 19.02 13.52
N VAL A 458 0.35 19.19 14.72
CA VAL A 458 -1.11 19.19 14.96
C VAL A 458 -1.88 20.20 14.10
N ASN A 459 -1.27 21.34 13.80
CA ASN A 459 -1.89 22.41 13.03
C ASN A 459 -1.71 22.26 11.51
N ASP A 460 -1.12 21.17 11.02
CA ASP A 460 -1.10 20.83 9.61
C ASP A 460 -2.11 19.72 9.29
N TYR A 461 -3.15 20.05 8.54
CA TYR A 461 -4.18 19.11 8.06
C TYR A 461 -3.56 17.83 7.48
N HIS A 462 -2.54 17.98 6.66
CA HIS A 462 -2.00 16.87 5.87
C HIS A 462 -0.93 16.05 6.62
N SER A 463 -0.66 16.39 7.88
CA SER A 463 0.22 15.64 8.78
C SER A 463 -0.55 14.68 9.71
N TRP A 464 -1.89 14.74 9.70
CA TRP A 464 -2.72 13.79 10.45
C TRP A 464 -2.73 12.42 9.77
N ILE A 465 -2.33 11.41 10.53
CA ILE A 465 -2.21 10.02 10.11
C ILE A 465 -3.50 9.29 10.47
N GLU A 466 -4.17 8.71 9.48
CA GLU A 466 -5.37 7.90 9.69
C GLU A 466 -5.01 6.56 10.34
N MET A 467 -5.70 6.22 11.43
CA MET A 467 -5.40 5.05 12.25
C MET A 467 -6.53 4.01 12.27
N ASP A 468 -7.79 4.44 12.23
CA ASP A 468 -8.95 3.54 12.19
C ASP A 468 -10.21 4.26 11.72
N ARG A 469 -11.14 3.52 11.12
CA ARG A 469 -12.48 3.94 10.75
C ARG A 469 -13.45 2.80 11.06
N VAL A 470 -14.40 3.03 11.95
CA VAL A 470 -15.31 1.97 12.42
C VAL A 470 -16.74 2.47 12.60
N THR A 471 -17.70 1.73 12.04
CA THR A 471 -19.13 1.97 12.26
C THR A 471 -19.56 1.39 13.61
N VAL A 472 -20.32 2.18 14.37
CA VAL A 472 -20.87 1.83 15.68
C VAL A 472 -22.39 2.01 15.62
N HIS A 473 -23.11 1.07 16.21
CA HIS A 473 -24.57 1.12 16.37
C HIS A 473 -24.88 1.31 17.85
N LEU A 474 -25.52 2.41 18.21
CA LEU A 474 -26.04 2.64 19.55
C LEU A 474 -27.50 2.18 19.60
N THR A 475 -27.85 1.37 20.60
CA THR A 475 -29.23 0.90 20.84
C THR A 475 -29.80 1.40 22.17
N SER A 476 -29.09 2.30 22.88
CA SER A 476 -29.58 2.91 24.11
C SER A 476 -28.93 4.28 24.37
N LYS A 477 -29.50 5.05 25.30
CA LYS A 477 -28.98 6.37 25.71
C LYS A 477 -27.80 6.29 26.70
N SER A 478 -27.50 5.10 27.22
CA SER A 478 -26.35 4.94 28.12
C SER A 478 -25.03 5.17 27.37
N THR A 479 -23.99 5.53 28.11
CA THR A 479 -22.66 5.67 27.55
C THR A 479 -22.13 4.30 27.15
N LEU A 480 -21.72 4.16 25.89
CA LEU A 480 -21.01 3.00 25.37
C LEU A 480 -19.52 3.30 25.29
N THR A 481 -18.68 2.51 25.95
CA THR A 481 -17.23 2.54 25.72
C THR A 481 -16.90 1.60 24.56
N LYS A 482 -16.51 2.16 23.41
CA LYS A 482 -16.05 1.38 22.26
C LYS A 482 -14.55 1.13 22.41
N VAL A 483 -14.16 -0.15 22.45
CA VAL A 483 -12.74 -0.58 22.43
C VAL A 483 -12.41 -1.17 21.07
N ARG A 484 -11.21 -0.88 20.57
CA ARG A 484 -10.71 -1.32 19.26
C ARG A 484 -9.24 -1.70 19.37
N LEU A 485 -8.93 -2.90 18.88
CA LEU A 485 -7.55 -3.40 18.82
C LEU A 485 -6.84 -2.83 17.60
N ASP A 486 -5.53 -2.67 17.69
CA ASP A 486 -4.66 -2.36 16.57
C ASP A 486 -4.85 -3.32 15.39
N THR A 487 -4.95 -4.61 15.66
CA THR A 487 -5.18 -5.67 14.66
C THR A 487 -6.56 -5.60 14.01
N ASP A 488 -7.51 -4.82 14.57
CA ASP A 488 -8.84 -4.64 13.99
C ASP A 488 -8.93 -3.40 13.09
N SER A 489 -7.89 -2.56 13.04
CA SER A 489 -7.88 -1.29 12.31
C SER A 489 -8.34 -1.46 10.85
N SER A 490 -9.20 -0.56 10.37
CA SER A 490 -9.56 -0.51 8.95
C SER A 490 -8.37 -0.17 8.04
N ILE A 491 -7.30 0.42 8.58
CA ILE A 491 -6.13 0.87 7.83
C ILE A 491 -5.06 -0.22 7.78
N ALA A 492 -5.01 -1.09 8.80
CA ALA A 492 -3.99 -2.11 8.92
C ALA A 492 -4.24 -3.32 8.00
N ARG A 493 -3.15 -3.79 7.40
CA ARG A 493 -3.03 -5.04 6.65
C ARG A 493 -3.38 -6.23 7.51
N LYS A 494 -4.31 -7.07 7.03
CA LYS A 494 -4.75 -8.30 7.70
C LYS A 494 -3.87 -9.48 7.29
N MET A 495 -2.58 -9.32 7.51
CA MET A 495 -1.57 -10.34 7.21
C MET A 495 -0.55 -10.35 8.34
N GLY A 496 0.04 -11.52 8.58
CA GLY A 496 1.25 -11.60 9.39
C GLY A 496 2.43 -10.90 8.71
N SER A 497 3.55 -10.80 9.43
CA SER A 497 4.78 -10.24 8.88
C SER A 497 5.21 -10.97 7.62
N TYR A 498 5.83 -10.23 6.70
CA TYR A 498 6.36 -10.76 5.44
C TYR A 498 5.28 -11.39 4.55
N SER A 499 4.17 -10.69 4.34
CA SER A 499 3.03 -11.17 3.53
C SER A 499 2.50 -12.55 3.96
N GLU A 500 2.64 -12.94 5.23
CA GLU A 500 2.11 -14.21 5.70
C GLU A 500 0.58 -14.14 5.74
N LEU A 501 -0.09 -15.09 5.07
CA LEU A 501 -1.55 -15.09 4.98
C LEU A 501 -2.17 -15.27 6.37
N ASP A 502 -3.11 -14.40 6.72
CA ASP A 502 -4.01 -14.65 7.84
C ASP A 502 -5.14 -15.56 7.32
N PRO A 503 -5.36 -16.75 7.91
CA PRO A 503 -6.47 -17.64 7.54
C PRO A 503 -7.84 -16.95 7.60
N LYS A 504 -7.98 -15.90 8.41
CA LYS A 504 -9.20 -15.10 8.54
C LYS A 504 -9.32 -14.01 7.47
N SER A 505 -8.22 -13.66 6.80
CA SER A 505 -8.19 -12.66 5.74
C SER A 505 -8.64 -13.29 4.42
N THR A 506 -9.88 -13.02 4.04
CA THR A 506 -10.51 -13.60 2.85
C THR A 506 -10.42 -12.71 1.61
N SER A 507 -9.97 -11.46 1.76
CA SER A 507 -10.01 -10.46 0.69
C SER A 507 -8.63 -10.19 0.11
N PRO A 508 -8.45 -10.23 -1.23
CA PRO A 508 -7.22 -9.75 -1.88
C PRO A 508 -6.88 -8.30 -1.50
N TRP A 509 -7.90 -7.49 -1.19
CA TRP A 509 -7.77 -6.10 -0.75
C TRP A 509 -7.06 -5.95 0.59
N ASP A 510 -7.07 -6.96 1.45
CA ASP A 510 -6.42 -6.85 2.75
C ASP A 510 -4.89 -6.75 2.64
N ARG A 511 -4.31 -7.18 1.51
CA ARG A 511 -2.89 -7.01 1.19
C ARG A 511 -2.52 -5.57 0.79
N CYS A 512 -3.47 -4.78 0.30
CA CYS A 512 -3.25 -3.39 -0.10
C CYS A 512 -3.46 -2.39 1.05
N ARG A 513 -3.54 -2.87 2.29
CA ARG A 513 -3.65 -2.03 3.48
C ARG A 513 -2.25 -1.77 4.08
N TRP A 514 -2.15 -0.79 4.98
CA TRP A 514 -0.88 -0.36 5.57
C TRP A 514 -0.26 -1.48 6.46
N PRO A 515 1.05 -1.76 6.40
CA PRO A 515 1.65 -2.83 7.21
C PRO A 515 1.38 -2.68 8.71
N GLN A 516 0.94 -3.76 9.36
CA GLN A 516 0.53 -3.73 10.77
C GLN A 516 1.64 -3.22 11.69
N HIS A 517 2.87 -3.73 11.54
CA HIS A 517 4.01 -3.32 12.37
C HIS A 517 4.45 -1.87 12.14
N MET A 518 3.96 -1.20 11.09
CA MET A 518 4.22 0.20 10.77
C MET A 518 3.02 1.11 11.11
N MET A 519 2.00 0.60 11.79
CA MET A 519 0.83 1.42 12.16
C MET A 519 1.23 2.62 13.01
N LEU A 520 2.20 2.45 13.91
CA LEU A 520 2.76 3.51 14.73
C LEU A 520 4.08 4.03 14.14
N PRO A 521 4.32 5.36 14.20
CA PRO A 521 5.67 5.91 14.10
C PRO A 521 6.58 5.33 15.19
N VAL A 522 7.90 5.33 14.97
CA VAL A 522 8.85 4.73 15.92
C VAL A 522 8.97 5.50 17.24
N GLY A 523 8.62 6.78 17.27
CA GLY A 523 8.73 7.63 18.45
C GLY A 523 10.18 7.89 18.90
N LYS A 524 10.34 8.34 20.15
CA LYS A 524 11.64 8.68 20.75
C LYS A 524 11.88 7.87 22.02
N VAL A 525 13.13 7.73 22.43
CA VAL A 525 13.51 6.93 23.62
C VAL A 525 12.85 7.49 24.88
N GLU A 526 12.81 8.81 24.99
CA GLU A 526 12.17 9.58 26.06
C GLU A 526 10.64 9.66 25.98
N GLY A 527 10.03 9.11 24.93
CA GLY A 527 8.61 9.20 24.65
C GLY A 527 8.27 10.47 23.86
N MET A 528 8.05 10.32 22.56
CA MET A 528 7.66 11.44 21.70
C MET A 528 6.18 11.78 21.92
N PRO A 529 5.81 13.05 22.11
CA PRO A 529 4.42 13.44 22.31
C PRO A 529 3.62 13.39 21.00
N PHE A 530 2.48 12.72 21.05
CA PHE A 530 1.49 12.65 19.99
C PHE A 530 0.12 13.12 20.51
N VAL A 531 -0.71 13.58 19.58
CA VAL A 531 -2.12 13.89 19.80
C VAL A 531 -2.95 12.88 19.04
N ALA A 532 -3.90 12.26 19.72
CA ALA A 532 -4.94 11.45 19.10
C ALA A 532 -6.22 12.29 18.96
N PHE A 533 -6.93 12.10 17.86
CA PHE A 533 -8.19 12.77 17.54
C PHE A 533 -9.21 11.72 17.12
N CYS A 534 -10.41 11.80 17.69
CA CYS A 534 -11.54 10.98 17.29
C CYS A 534 -12.74 11.88 16.97
N MET A 535 -13.39 11.60 15.84
CA MET A 535 -14.62 12.27 15.40
C MET A 535 -15.70 11.24 15.12
N ALA A 536 -16.94 11.56 15.50
CA ALA A 536 -18.13 10.80 15.13
C ALA A 536 -18.89 11.49 14.00
N THR A 537 -19.08 10.80 12.88
CA THR A 537 -19.85 11.29 11.72
C THR A 537 -21.12 10.48 11.48
N ASP A 538 -22.13 11.14 10.94
CA ASP A 538 -23.28 10.49 10.33
C ASP A 538 -23.06 10.43 8.81
N ASP A 539 -22.52 9.30 8.35
CA ASP A 539 -22.19 9.10 6.94
C ASP A 539 -23.45 9.03 6.04
N THR A 540 -24.66 8.88 6.61
CA THR A 540 -25.91 8.88 5.82
C THR A 540 -26.26 10.27 5.28
N THR A 541 -25.64 11.32 5.85
CA THR A 541 -25.78 12.70 5.39
C THR A 541 -24.93 13.02 4.16
N ALA A 542 -24.05 12.09 3.75
CA ALA A 542 -23.24 12.25 2.56
C ALA A 542 -24.12 12.32 1.30
N PRO A 543 -23.76 13.13 0.29
CA PRO A 543 -24.35 13.02 -1.04
C PRO A 543 -24.18 11.57 -1.50
N ARG A 544 -25.26 10.91 -1.95
CA ARG A 544 -25.17 9.54 -2.48
C ARG A 544 -24.16 9.53 -3.62
N THR A 545 -23.00 8.91 -3.40
CA THR A 545 -22.03 8.66 -4.46
C THR A 545 -22.74 7.83 -5.53
N ARG A 546 -22.55 8.19 -6.80
CA ARG A 546 -23.00 7.36 -7.92
C ARG A 546 -22.23 6.05 -7.82
N VAL A 547 -22.85 5.01 -7.26
CA VAL A 547 -22.40 3.65 -7.51
C VAL A 547 -22.44 3.50 -9.03
N PRO A 548 -21.33 3.17 -9.71
CA PRO A 548 -21.38 2.92 -11.14
C PRO A 548 -22.47 1.87 -11.38
N ASN A 549 -23.44 2.18 -12.23
CA ASN A 549 -24.41 1.21 -12.73
C ASN A 549 -23.63 0.17 -13.54
N SER A 550 -23.03 -0.81 -12.88
CA SER A 550 -22.53 -1.99 -13.56
C SER A 550 -22.73 -3.20 -12.66
N ASN A 551 -23.57 -4.12 -13.13
CA ASN A 551 -23.80 -5.46 -12.57
C ASN A 551 -22.55 -6.35 -12.73
N THR A 552 -21.34 -5.79 -12.64
CA THR A 552 -20.14 -6.46 -13.16
C THR A 552 -19.15 -6.94 -12.12
N PHE A 553 -19.07 -6.47 -10.87
CA PHE A 553 -18.10 -7.07 -9.92
C PHE A 553 -18.53 -6.95 -8.44
N GLU A 554 -19.23 -7.97 -7.93
CA GLU A 554 -19.73 -8.04 -6.54
C GLU A 554 -18.62 -7.97 -5.47
N ALA A 555 -17.41 -8.49 -5.74
CA ALA A 555 -16.30 -8.44 -4.78
C ALA A 555 -15.71 -7.03 -4.61
N ILE A 556 -15.72 -6.22 -5.67
CA ILE A 556 -15.25 -4.82 -5.63
C ILE A 556 -16.30 -3.92 -4.98
N GLN A 557 -17.59 -4.21 -5.24
CA GLN A 557 -18.70 -3.46 -4.65
C GLN A 557 -18.98 -3.82 -3.19
N SER A 558 -18.67 -5.04 -2.75
CA SER A 558 -18.93 -5.48 -1.37
C SER A 558 -17.89 -5.03 -0.35
N ASP A 559 -16.66 -4.71 -0.77
CA ASP A 559 -15.68 -4.09 0.14
C ASP A 559 -15.91 -2.57 0.25
N GLN A 560 -17.10 -2.21 0.79
CA GLN A 560 -17.52 -0.84 1.16
C GLN A 560 -16.51 -0.11 2.07
N ARG A 561 -15.42 -0.76 2.48
CA ARG A 561 -14.41 -0.22 3.39
C ARG A 561 -13.48 0.78 2.72
N LEU A 562 -13.33 0.74 1.39
CA LEU A 562 -12.58 1.75 0.62
C LEU A 562 -13.45 2.92 0.17
N SER A 563 -14.77 2.74 0.06
CA SER A 563 -15.66 3.87 -0.17
C SER A 563 -15.87 4.61 1.15
N ASP A 564 -15.33 5.83 1.21
CA ASP A 564 -15.67 6.78 2.26
C ASP A 564 -16.65 7.80 1.69
N PRO A 565 -17.94 7.78 2.10
CA PRO A 565 -18.94 8.71 1.58
C PRO A 565 -18.56 10.18 1.76
N LEU A 566 -17.74 10.50 2.78
CA LEU A 566 -17.33 11.88 3.09
C LEU A 566 -16.02 12.31 2.43
N GLY A 567 -15.39 11.41 1.66
CA GLY A 567 -14.06 11.62 1.10
C GLY A 567 -12.96 10.99 1.95
N MET A 568 -11.96 10.44 1.28
CA MET A 568 -10.89 9.69 1.93
C MET A 568 -9.96 10.63 2.71
N GLY A 569 -9.77 10.31 4.00
CA GLY A 569 -9.04 11.15 4.95
C GLY A 569 -9.89 12.23 5.63
N TYR A 570 -11.22 12.19 5.50
CA TYR A 570 -12.11 13.08 6.25
C TYR A 570 -11.89 12.93 7.77
N PRO A 571 -11.77 14.04 8.54
CA PRO A 571 -12.03 15.43 8.15
C PRO A 571 -10.81 16.22 7.69
N PHE A 572 -9.62 15.62 7.61
CA PHE A 572 -8.37 16.33 7.30
C PHE A 572 -8.02 16.37 5.80
N ASN A 573 -8.91 15.83 4.95
CA ASN A 573 -8.77 15.87 3.50
C ASN A 573 -8.87 17.29 2.92
N ARG A 574 -9.69 18.15 3.53
CA ARG A 574 -9.89 19.56 3.14
C ARG A 574 -9.72 20.48 4.35
N ALA A 575 -9.33 21.73 4.10
CA ALA A 575 -9.24 22.75 5.14
C ALA A 575 -10.61 22.99 5.79
N TRP A 576 -10.64 23.49 7.02
CA TRP A 576 -11.92 23.72 7.73
C TRP A 576 -12.34 25.17 7.60
N VAL A 577 -13.61 25.41 7.29
CA VAL A 577 -14.20 26.75 7.24
C VAL A 577 -13.99 27.48 8.58
N GLN A 578 -14.07 26.75 9.69
CA GLN A 578 -13.86 27.27 11.06
C GLN A 578 -12.44 27.80 11.31
N ASP A 579 -11.45 27.28 10.60
CA ASP A 579 -10.06 27.73 10.69
C ASP A 579 -9.80 28.88 9.69
N VAL A 580 -10.20 28.68 8.44
CA VAL A 580 -9.90 29.59 7.34
C VAL A 580 -10.69 30.91 7.42
N MET A 581 -11.91 30.89 7.97
CA MET A 581 -12.77 32.08 8.09
C MET A 581 -12.68 32.76 9.46
N ASP A 582 -11.76 32.32 10.34
CA ASP A 582 -11.59 32.99 11.62
C ASP A 582 -10.87 34.34 11.46
N ASN A 583 -11.66 35.40 11.37
CA ASN A 583 -11.17 36.77 11.30
C ASN A 583 -10.41 37.20 12.56
N ALA A 584 -10.52 36.49 13.68
CA ALA A 584 -9.81 36.81 14.91
C ALA A 584 -8.37 36.28 14.94
N GLY A 585 -7.99 35.37 14.02
CA GLY A 585 -6.69 34.71 14.00
C GLY A 585 -6.40 33.87 15.25
N LYS A 586 -7.45 33.47 15.96
CA LYS A 586 -7.41 32.70 17.20
C LYS A 586 -7.82 31.25 17.01
N ALA A 587 -8.33 30.85 15.85
CA ALA A 587 -8.63 29.48 15.51
C ALA A 587 -7.37 28.80 14.95
N SER A 588 -7.18 27.57 15.38
CA SER A 588 -6.25 26.60 14.81
C SER A 588 -6.86 25.22 15.01
N ILE A 589 -6.38 24.21 14.27
CA ILE A 589 -6.81 22.82 14.46
C ILE A 589 -6.73 22.43 15.94
N ARG A 590 -5.60 22.73 16.62
CA ARG A 590 -5.41 22.44 18.05
C ARG A 590 -6.51 23.01 18.93
N GLN A 591 -6.93 24.25 18.69
CA GLN A 591 -7.98 24.91 19.49
C GLN A 591 -9.35 24.32 19.20
N ILE A 592 -9.67 24.09 17.92
CA ILE A 592 -10.96 23.52 17.48
C ILE A 592 -11.16 22.12 18.07
N ILE A 593 -10.17 21.23 17.96
CA ILE A 593 -10.31 19.85 18.47
C ILE A 593 -10.33 19.76 20.00
N SER A 594 -9.88 20.81 20.69
CA SER A 594 -9.90 20.89 22.16
C SER A 594 -11.22 21.47 22.71
N ASP A 595 -12.07 22.07 21.87
CA ASP A 595 -13.34 22.66 22.27
C ASP A 595 -14.48 21.60 22.28
N ALA A 596 -14.48 20.78 23.33
CA ALA A 596 -15.51 19.76 23.55
C ALA A 596 -16.91 20.34 23.89
N GLN A 597 -17.03 21.65 24.13
CA GLN A 597 -18.33 22.28 24.36
C GLN A 597 -19.03 22.59 23.04
N THR A 598 -18.31 23.25 22.12
CA THR A 598 -18.83 23.57 20.79
C THR A 598 -18.91 22.34 19.90
N TYR A 599 -17.94 21.43 20.01
CA TYR A 599 -17.82 20.25 19.16
C TYR A 599 -17.87 18.94 19.96
N PRO A 600 -19.01 18.62 20.60
CA PRO A 600 -19.12 17.42 21.45
C PRO A 600 -18.95 16.10 20.67
N PHE A 601 -19.13 16.09 19.36
CA PHE A 601 -18.91 14.93 18.49
C PHE A 601 -17.43 14.68 18.17
N MET A 602 -16.52 15.51 18.69
CA MET A 602 -15.07 15.36 18.60
C MET A 602 -14.47 15.20 20.00
N THR A 603 -13.36 14.48 20.07
CA THR A 603 -12.56 14.39 21.29
C THR A 603 -11.08 14.19 20.94
N THR A 604 -10.19 14.63 21.82
CA THR A 604 -8.76 14.52 21.64
C THR A 604 -8.08 14.12 22.95
N THR A 605 -6.94 13.46 22.84
CA THR A 605 -6.08 13.13 23.99
C THR A 605 -4.62 13.19 23.58
N THR A 606 -3.73 13.41 24.54
CA THR A 606 -2.28 13.33 24.33
C THR A 606 -1.75 12.00 24.83
N PHE A 607 -0.83 11.40 24.08
CA PHE A 607 -0.15 10.17 24.48
C PHE A 607 1.32 10.22 24.04
N ARG A 608 2.13 9.28 24.49
CA ARG A 608 3.55 9.18 24.10
C ARG A 608 3.83 7.88 23.38
N ILE A 609 4.72 7.96 22.38
CA ILE A 609 5.30 6.77 21.73
C ILE A 609 6.77 6.66 22.14
N PHE A 610 7.08 5.57 22.83
CA PHE A 610 8.43 5.23 23.27
C PHE A 610 9.11 4.35 22.24
N ARG A 611 10.35 4.70 21.89
CA ARG A 611 11.22 3.88 21.05
C ARG A 611 12.06 2.94 21.91
N ALA A 612 11.98 1.66 21.62
CA ALA A 612 12.85 0.63 22.18
C ALA A 612 13.67 -0.08 21.08
N THR A 613 14.63 -0.90 21.49
CA THR A 613 15.39 -1.78 20.60
C THR A 613 15.24 -3.22 21.09
N LYS A 614 14.78 -4.12 20.22
CA LYS A 614 14.74 -5.56 20.47
C LYS A 614 15.90 -6.22 19.74
N MET A 615 17.01 -6.41 20.44
CA MET A 615 18.27 -6.95 19.86
C MET A 615 18.09 -8.35 19.26
N PHE A 616 17.20 -9.13 19.83
CA PHE A 616 16.84 -10.45 19.34
C PHE A 616 15.37 -10.39 18.94
N GLN A 617 15.02 -11.01 17.81
CA GLN A 617 13.64 -11.46 17.66
C GLN A 617 13.38 -12.38 18.85
N ASP A 618 12.35 -12.08 19.64
CA ASP A 618 11.86 -12.96 20.70
C ASP A 618 11.83 -14.36 20.08
N SER A 619 12.73 -15.23 20.55
CA SER A 619 13.22 -16.41 19.85
C SER A 619 12.08 -17.36 19.54
N ILE A 620 11.32 -17.08 18.48
CA ILE A 620 9.98 -17.63 18.24
C ILE A 620 9.37 -18.02 19.59
N LEU A 621 9.02 -17.06 20.45
CA LEU A 621 7.97 -17.32 21.44
C LEU A 621 6.71 -17.52 20.63
N ASN A 622 6.68 -18.69 20.02
CA ASN A 622 5.65 -19.24 19.20
C ASN A 622 4.44 -19.21 20.11
N PRO A 623 3.39 -18.45 19.78
CA PRO A 623 2.10 -18.67 20.43
C PRO A 623 1.58 -20.09 20.15
N TYR A 624 2.29 -20.88 19.34
CA TYR A 624 2.10 -22.31 19.17
C TYR A 624 3.45 -22.94 18.77
N ILE A 625 4.26 -23.48 19.68
CA ILE A 625 5.22 -24.55 19.32
C ILE A 625 4.38 -25.82 19.38
N PRO A 626 3.68 -26.26 18.31
CA PRO A 626 3.28 -27.65 18.24
C PRO A 626 4.58 -28.45 18.16
N PRO A 627 4.59 -29.66 18.73
CA PRO A 627 5.82 -30.22 19.28
C PRO A 627 6.86 -30.41 18.18
N ALA A 628 8.14 -30.42 18.57
CA ALA A 628 9.26 -30.84 17.72
C ALA A 628 9.06 -32.22 17.04
N SER A 629 7.95 -32.89 17.32
CA SER A 629 7.46 -34.05 16.62
C SER A 629 6.95 -33.77 15.21
N VAL A 630 6.37 -32.62 14.84
CA VAL A 630 5.71 -32.49 13.51
C VAL A 630 6.76 -32.49 12.38
N THR A 631 6.73 -33.54 11.56
CA THR A 631 7.62 -33.76 10.42
C THR A 631 6.84 -34.25 9.21
N TRP A 632 7.52 -34.34 8.06
CA TRP A 632 6.93 -34.93 6.87
C TRP A 632 6.40 -36.34 7.14
N PHE A 633 7.25 -37.24 7.65
CA PHE A 633 6.93 -38.66 7.75
C PHE A 633 5.94 -39.03 8.84
N ASN A 634 5.75 -38.21 9.88
CA ASN A 634 4.87 -38.56 10.99
C ASN A 634 3.57 -37.76 11.08
N THR A 635 3.38 -36.73 10.25
CA THR A 635 2.18 -35.89 10.32
C THR A 635 1.80 -35.34 8.95
N ILE A 636 2.71 -34.62 8.28
CA ILE A 636 2.34 -33.82 7.11
C ILE A 636 1.98 -34.67 5.90
N LYS A 637 2.70 -35.78 5.68
CA LYS A 637 2.40 -36.75 4.61
C LYS A 637 0.95 -37.26 4.69
N ASP A 638 0.45 -37.48 5.90
CA ASP A 638 -0.85 -38.11 6.14
C ASP A 638 -2.02 -37.13 5.94
N TYR A 639 -1.75 -35.83 5.84
CA TYR A 639 -2.76 -34.85 5.46
C TYR A 639 -3.13 -34.91 3.97
N PHE A 640 -2.36 -35.62 3.15
CA PHE A 640 -2.57 -35.72 1.71
C PHE A 640 -3.15 -37.10 1.35
N LEU A 641 -4.47 -37.16 1.23
CA LEU A 641 -5.20 -38.33 0.76
C LEU A 641 -4.87 -38.62 -0.72
N GLU A 642 -5.09 -39.84 -1.19
CA GLU A 642 -4.82 -40.21 -2.60
C GLU A 642 -5.65 -39.37 -3.60
N SER A 643 -6.86 -38.99 -3.21
CA SER A 643 -7.69 -38.05 -3.96
C SER A 643 -7.07 -36.65 -4.03
N ASP A 644 -6.43 -36.18 -2.95
CA ASP A 644 -5.69 -34.90 -2.94
C ASP A 644 -4.53 -34.93 -3.92
N LYS A 645 -3.74 -36.00 -3.88
CA LYS A 645 -2.56 -36.17 -4.75
C LYS A 645 -2.96 -36.15 -6.21
N THR A 646 -3.99 -36.92 -6.56
CA THR A 646 -4.50 -37.02 -7.94
C THR A 646 -5.01 -35.67 -8.42
N CYS A 647 -5.82 -35.00 -7.60
CA CYS A 647 -6.39 -33.70 -7.94
C CYS A 647 -5.32 -32.62 -8.10
N MET A 648 -4.35 -32.55 -7.18
CA MET A 648 -3.30 -31.52 -7.22
C MET A 648 -2.34 -31.72 -8.36
N LEU A 649 -2.00 -32.97 -8.68
CA LEU A 649 -1.15 -33.26 -9.81
C LEU A 649 -1.84 -32.82 -11.11
N TYR A 650 -3.15 -33.04 -11.24
CA TYR A 650 -3.90 -32.66 -12.44
C TYR A 650 -4.18 -31.16 -12.54
N ALA A 651 -4.70 -30.54 -11.47
CA ALA A 651 -5.13 -29.15 -11.50
C ALA A 651 -3.98 -28.15 -11.35
N TYR A 652 -2.99 -28.47 -10.51
CA TYR A 652 -1.92 -27.54 -10.14
C TYR A 652 -0.52 -28.01 -10.53
N GLY A 653 -0.36 -29.28 -10.91
CA GLY A 653 0.95 -29.88 -11.21
C GLY A 653 1.79 -30.15 -9.95
N TYR A 654 1.17 -30.21 -8.77
CA TYR A 654 1.88 -30.46 -7.52
C TYR A 654 1.82 -31.94 -7.16
N ASP A 655 2.99 -32.60 -7.11
CA ASP A 655 3.11 -33.95 -6.57
C ASP A 655 3.11 -33.92 -5.03
N LEU A 656 1.93 -34.06 -4.42
CA LEU A 656 1.77 -34.13 -2.96
C LEU A 656 2.30 -35.44 -2.35
N GLY A 657 2.69 -36.43 -3.15
CA GLY A 657 3.38 -37.62 -2.67
C GLY A 657 4.86 -37.38 -2.40
N ASN A 658 5.42 -36.27 -2.89
CA ASN A 658 6.83 -35.98 -2.88
C ASN A 658 7.18 -34.82 -1.92
N TYR A 659 7.99 -35.13 -0.90
CA TYR A 659 8.45 -34.16 0.10
C TYR A 659 9.09 -32.91 -0.52
N ASP A 660 9.96 -33.06 -1.52
CA ASP A 660 10.69 -31.92 -2.09
C ASP A 660 9.73 -31.01 -2.85
N HIS A 661 8.73 -31.59 -3.51
CA HIS A 661 7.67 -30.84 -4.18
C HIS A 661 6.77 -30.13 -3.17
N VAL A 662 6.34 -30.79 -2.09
CA VAL A 662 5.54 -30.17 -1.03
C VAL A 662 6.32 -29.06 -0.33
N ARG A 663 7.59 -29.28 0.00
CA ARG A 663 8.45 -28.25 0.60
C ARG A 663 8.59 -27.04 -0.33
N LEU A 664 8.85 -27.27 -1.61
CA LEU A 664 9.01 -26.21 -2.61
C LEU A 664 7.73 -25.39 -2.80
N HIS A 665 6.56 -26.05 -2.77
CA HIS A 665 5.25 -25.44 -3.00
C HIS A 665 4.47 -25.17 -1.71
N SER A 666 5.09 -25.31 -0.55
CA SER A 666 4.44 -25.28 0.76
C SER A 666 3.57 -24.04 0.98
N GLY A 667 4.08 -22.85 0.65
CA GLY A 667 3.29 -21.61 0.73
C GLY A 667 2.06 -21.60 -0.17
N ALA A 668 2.15 -22.16 -1.38
CA ALA A 668 1.01 -22.27 -2.29
C ALA A 668 0.00 -23.34 -1.83
N ILE A 669 0.49 -24.41 -1.19
CA ILE A 669 -0.36 -25.45 -0.60
C ILE A 669 -1.13 -24.88 0.59
N LEU A 670 -0.45 -24.20 1.52
CA LEU A 670 -1.08 -23.57 2.68
C LEU A 670 -2.12 -22.53 2.25
N ASP A 671 -1.78 -21.67 1.29
CA ASP A 671 -2.70 -20.68 0.73
C ASP A 671 -3.95 -21.34 0.11
N ALA A 672 -3.77 -22.45 -0.61
CA ALA A 672 -4.89 -23.18 -1.21
C ALA A 672 -5.76 -23.87 -0.15
N THR A 673 -5.17 -24.49 0.88
CA THR A 673 -5.92 -25.19 1.93
C THR A 673 -6.60 -24.21 2.88
N SER A 674 -5.92 -23.15 3.33
CA SER A 674 -6.49 -22.12 4.22
C SER A 674 -7.62 -21.34 3.55
N SER A 675 -7.54 -21.16 2.22
CA SER A 675 -8.59 -20.51 1.42
C SER A 675 -9.75 -21.42 1.06
N LYS A 676 -9.73 -22.70 1.46
CA LYS A 676 -10.70 -23.74 1.08
C LYS A 676 -10.79 -23.98 -0.44
N ARG A 677 -9.68 -23.78 -1.16
CA ARG A 677 -9.55 -24.21 -2.57
C ARG A 677 -9.15 -25.67 -2.70
N MET A 678 -8.57 -26.21 -1.63
CA MET A 678 -8.00 -27.54 -1.59
C MET A 678 -8.43 -28.30 -0.34
N PRO A 679 -8.78 -29.60 -0.48
CA PRO A 679 -8.99 -30.33 -1.74
C PRO A 679 -10.06 -29.79 -2.67
N LEU A 680 -9.82 -29.95 -3.98
CA LEU A 680 -10.79 -29.58 -5.02
C LEU A 680 -11.94 -30.59 -5.00
N GLN A 681 -13.15 -30.08 -4.80
CA GLN A 681 -14.35 -30.89 -4.70
C GLN A 681 -14.92 -31.15 -6.10
N MET A 682 -15.33 -32.40 -6.36
CA MET A 682 -15.93 -32.80 -7.62
C MET A 682 -17.44 -32.98 -7.46
N SER A 683 -18.20 -32.63 -8.51
CA SER A 683 -19.65 -32.83 -8.57
C SER A 683 -20.01 -34.27 -8.20
N PRO A 684 -21.01 -34.50 -7.30
CA PRO A 684 -22.02 -33.54 -6.84
C PRO A 684 -21.58 -32.62 -5.68
N TRP A 685 -20.37 -32.79 -5.15
CA TRP A 685 -19.84 -32.00 -4.04
C TRP A 685 -19.26 -30.66 -4.51
N SER A 686 -19.19 -29.70 -3.61
CA SER A 686 -18.62 -28.37 -3.87
C SER A 686 -17.77 -27.91 -2.70
N GLN A 687 -17.05 -26.80 -2.84
CA GLN A 687 -16.28 -26.24 -1.71
C GLN A 687 -17.17 -25.77 -0.54
N GLU A 688 -18.44 -25.45 -0.82
CA GLU A 688 -19.43 -25.13 0.21
C GLU A 688 -20.07 -26.38 0.84
N ASN A 689 -20.10 -27.49 0.10
CA ASN A 689 -20.62 -28.78 0.56
C ASN A 689 -19.66 -29.91 0.16
N PRO A 690 -18.54 -30.07 0.90
CA PRO A 690 -17.47 -31.01 0.53
C PRO A 690 -17.89 -32.47 0.75
N ASP A 691 -17.27 -33.37 -0.02
CA ASP A 691 -17.45 -34.82 0.13
C ASP A 691 -17.04 -35.24 1.55
N PRO A 692 -17.90 -35.96 2.30
CA PRO A 692 -17.55 -36.51 3.60
C PRO A 692 -16.28 -37.39 3.59
N ASN A 693 -15.97 -38.03 2.46
CA ASN A 693 -14.78 -38.87 2.28
C ASN A 693 -13.57 -38.10 1.76
N HIS A 694 -13.75 -36.84 1.34
CA HIS A 694 -12.70 -35.96 0.84
C HIS A 694 -12.80 -34.57 1.49
N PRO A 695 -12.72 -34.49 2.83
CA PRO A 695 -13.03 -33.27 3.57
C PRO A 695 -11.98 -32.18 3.32
N LEU A 696 -12.43 -30.92 3.46
CA LEU A 696 -11.52 -29.77 3.50
C LEU A 696 -10.63 -29.81 4.73
N TRP A 697 -9.43 -29.24 4.62
CA TRP A 697 -8.54 -29.09 5.77
C TRP A 697 -9.18 -28.24 6.86
N THR A 698 -9.01 -28.69 8.11
CA THR A 698 -9.46 -27.91 9.28
C THR A 698 -8.50 -26.74 9.55
N PRO A 699 -8.94 -25.71 10.30
CA PRO A 699 -8.05 -24.67 10.79
C PRO A 699 -6.83 -25.25 11.52
N GLU A 700 -6.98 -26.28 12.37
CA GLU A 700 -5.83 -26.90 13.04
C GLU A 700 -4.85 -27.57 12.07
N MET A 701 -5.32 -28.20 10.99
CA MET A 701 -4.43 -28.77 9.97
C MET A 701 -3.62 -27.68 9.27
N CYS A 702 -4.28 -26.58 8.90
CA CYS A 702 -3.62 -25.41 8.32
C CYS A 702 -2.58 -24.81 9.28
N ASP A 703 -2.93 -24.65 10.56
CA ASP A 703 -2.02 -24.12 11.58
C ASP A 703 -0.84 -25.07 11.84
N THR A 704 -1.08 -26.39 11.82
CA THR A 704 -0.02 -27.40 11.97
C THR A 704 0.93 -27.42 10.77
N PHE A 705 0.39 -27.34 9.55
CA PHE A 705 1.20 -27.26 8.33
C PHE A 705 2.00 -25.94 8.27
N ARG A 706 1.38 -24.84 8.68
CA ARG A 706 2.05 -23.54 8.85
C ARG A 706 3.20 -23.65 9.85
N ALA A 707 2.98 -24.28 10.99
CA ALA A 707 4.04 -24.49 11.97
C ALA A 707 5.19 -25.35 11.41
N TRP A 708 4.88 -26.41 10.66
CA TRP A 708 5.89 -27.22 9.97
C TRP A 708 6.71 -26.40 8.96
N MET A 709 6.05 -25.53 8.18
CA MET A 709 6.72 -24.61 7.27
C MET A 709 7.66 -23.64 7.99
N LEU A 710 7.18 -23.00 9.05
CA LEU A 710 7.94 -22.03 9.83
C LEU A 710 9.14 -22.67 10.54
N ASN A 711 9.08 -23.98 10.84
CA ASN A 711 10.21 -24.77 11.36
C ASN A 711 11.16 -25.29 10.27
N GLY A 712 11.09 -24.78 9.04
CA GLY A 712 11.99 -25.16 7.96
C GLY A 712 11.64 -26.47 7.26
N CYS A 713 10.39 -26.91 7.35
CA CYS A 713 9.87 -28.12 6.70
C CYS A 713 10.66 -29.40 7.07
N PRO A 714 10.81 -29.74 8.37
CA PRO A 714 11.60 -30.90 8.79
C PRO A 714 11.05 -32.20 8.18
N LYS A 715 11.93 -32.98 7.56
CA LYS A 715 11.55 -34.24 6.89
C LYS A 715 11.22 -35.35 7.90
N GLY A 716 11.95 -35.42 9.02
CA GLY A 716 11.85 -36.54 9.95
C GLY A 716 12.38 -37.85 9.35
N THR A 717 12.15 -38.96 10.04
CA THR A 717 12.55 -40.31 9.64
C THR A 717 11.34 -41.14 9.26
N ASP A 718 11.42 -41.86 8.14
CA ASP A 718 10.39 -42.83 7.74
C ASP A 718 10.45 -44.01 8.70
N SER A 719 9.35 -44.28 9.41
CA SER A 719 9.26 -45.39 10.36
C SER A 719 8.74 -46.69 9.71
N ALA A 720 8.81 -46.77 8.37
CA ALA A 720 8.44 -47.94 7.58
C ALA A 720 9.55 -49.00 7.51
#